data_AF-A0A941PVT3-F1
#
_entry.id   AF-A0A941PVT3-F1
#
_cell.length_a   1.000
_cell.length_b   1.000
_cell.length_c   1.000
_cell.angle_alpha   90.00
_cell.angle_beta   90.00
_cell.angle_gamma   90.00
#
_symmetry.space_group_name_H-M   'P 1'
#
loop_
_entity.id
_entity.type
_entity.pdbx_description
1 polymer ?
#
loop_
_entity_poly.entity_id
_entity_poly.type
_entity_poly.pdbx_seq_one_letter_code
_entity_poly.pdbx_strand_id
1 'polypeptide(L)'
;MTAAFMRPLPTPIGDGLTELTTSIQFDPVMLAPPDPSPHDPLGLPPQPLRAVHWPALIQECVLRIRAVLAHPIRLHRAGAARRIGVLDTIIYERQPDGQYRLYEWRPGEVLPDPDGGHQVGMPWLRRVPDGKVVADGAPYQALWLTCYAEGLRQALELQWPEHPLIDDYVDWVQLRLEQALWTQSTQQRVRALLAQALDLDTRIVRRARRWLPHQDGSPIRLADYNLTLWRRQQGPRLQAQSPQWLPLLAQLWHHLPTEGEPVAKLRALLLSHGVSPAMWRLLHREGTGWIRPLRNYYTKESQRSGRAALELVLKAQKFGTRQLVPLWLLQALMNLDGNPNLPRKSYLKNPEDPIDAPMAARLGQWAADMVLSGDEQALQQLHDRCYLLLNWAAAHPRYVTSRALRQVTLTGLWRKAEQWHQQELARARQLKPWRAPFELTALQHDELELVWLGSAADILDEACAMRHCADSYVERCARGSYVLLSVRRKDTGKRLATVGLQWADGRLQLHQMTGFANALVPPPIAAFAQQAVASMKINQPEPIMHKSSKSRTYVHLTAVWGNDDAESTIKVSRRRWQQIQDGEPYCATAWSWYEGTRTRTTWSFGDGELTISQDDGFECYLTIRQLYVNEVTSAARPKK
;
A
#
# COMPACT_ATOMS: atom_id res chain seq x y z
N MET A 1 13.99 22.14 -44.00
CA MET A 1 13.63 21.07 -43.06
C MET A 1 14.92 20.47 -42.53
N THR A 2 15.33 20.89 -41.34
CA THR A 2 16.66 20.62 -40.76
C THR A 2 16.61 19.42 -39.81
N ALA A 3 17.63 18.58 -39.92
CA ALA A 3 17.87 17.36 -39.16
C ALA A 3 18.09 17.66 -37.66
N ALA A 4 17.01 17.80 -36.90
CA ALA A 4 17.08 18.12 -35.47
C ALA A 4 16.03 17.35 -34.63
N PHE A 5 15.85 16.04 -34.87
CA PHE A 5 15.12 15.16 -33.95
C PHE A 5 15.64 13.72 -34.04
N MET A 6 16.93 13.51 -33.76
CA MET A 6 17.41 12.25 -33.21
C MET A 6 18.20 12.57 -31.95
N ARG A 7 17.51 12.55 -30.80
CA ARG A 7 18.21 12.38 -29.53
C ARG A 7 18.88 11.00 -29.61
N PRO A 8 20.17 10.86 -29.26
CA PRO A 8 20.74 9.53 -29.13
C PRO A 8 19.95 8.78 -28.06
N LEU A 9 19.38 7.64 -28.43
CA LEU A 9 18.89 6.66 -27.45
C LEU A 9 20.05 6.33 -26.49
N PRO A 10 19.79 6.10 -25.19
CA PRO A 10 20.81 5.53 -24.32
C PRO A 10 21.31 4.24 -24.98
N THR A 11 22.63 4.16 -25.17
CA THR A 11 23.32 3.14 -25.95
C THR A 11 22.79 1.75 -25.59
N PRO A 12 22.25 0.96 -26.54
CA PRO A 12 21.97 -0.44 -26.29
C PRO A 12 23.31 -1.10 -25.92
N ILE A 13 23.40 -1.66 -24.72
CA ILE A 13 24.55 -2.46 -24.33
C ILE A 13 24.25 -3.86 -24.86
N GLY A 14 24.72 -4.18 -26.06
CA GLY A 14 24.57 -5.51 -26.64
C GLY A 14 24.81 -5.55 -28.14
N ASP A 15 26.09 -5.51 -28.53
CA ASP A 15 26.62 -5.77 -29.90
C ASP A 15 28.09 -5.30 -30.08
N GLY A 16 28.96 -5.48 -29.06
CA GLY A 16 30.43 -5.31 -29.24
C GLY A 16 31.08 -4.04 -28.69
N LEU A 17 30.36 -3.21 -27.92
CA LEU A 17 30.88 -1.94 -27.35
C LEU A 17 31.33 -2.05 -25.87
N THR A 18 31.47 -3.26 -25.34
CA THR A 18 32.05 -3.47 -24.00
C THR A 18 33.23 -4.43 -24.09
N GLU A 19 34.39 -4.02 -23.58
CA GLU A 19 35.56 -4.89 -23.45
C GLU A 19 35.39 -5.94 -22.31
N LEU A 20 34.32 -5.79 -21.51
CA LEU A 20 33.95 -6.78 -20.51
C LEU A 20 33.37 -8.02 -21.20
N THR A 21 34.08 -9.14 -21.11
CA THR A 21 33.66 -10.44 -21.62
C THR A 21 32.84 -11.21 -20.59
N THR A 22 32.12 -12.24 -21.05
CA THR A 22 31.43 -13.22 -20.20
C THR A 22 31.99 -14.62 -20.44
N SER A 23 31.86 -15.48 -19.44
CA SER A 23 32.30 -16.88 -19.49
C SER A 23 31.16 -17.88 -19.27
N ILE A 24 29.90 -17.40 -19.28
CA ILE A 24 28.72 -18.20 -18.98
C ILE A 24 28.28 -19.12 -20.12
N GLN A 25 28.70 -18.86 -21.37
CA GLN A 25 28.28 -19.66 -22.52
C GLN A 25 29.25 -20.82 -22.74
N PHE A 26 28.72 -22.05 -22.73
CA PHE A 26 29.47 -23.27 -22.96
C PHE A 26 29.16 -23.79 -24.36
N ASP A 27 30.19 -24.08 -25.14
CA ASP A 27 30.04 -24.68 -26.47
C ASP A 27 30.27 -26.19 -26.36
N PRO A 28 29.22 -27.02 -26.49
CA PRO A 28 29.37 -28.48 -26.41
C PRO A 28 30.23 -29.06 -27.54
N VAL A 29 30.33 -28.39 -28.70
CA VAL A 29 31.15 -28.85 -29.85
C VAL A 29 32.65 -28.76 -29.55
N MET A 30 33.03 -27.88 -28.61
CA MET A 30 34.41 -27.67 -28.19
C MET A 30 34.87 -28.62 -27.08
N LEU A 31 33.98 -29.46 -26.55
CA LEU A 31 34.25 -30.37 -25.43
C LEU A 31 34.28 -31.83 -25.90
N ALA A 32 35.24 -32.60 -25.40
CA ALA A 32 35.35 -34.03 -25.71
C ALA A 32 34.07 -34.79 -25.29
N PRO A 33 33.69 -35.86 -26.01
CA PRO A 33 32.54 -36.68 -25.67
C PRO A 33 32.66 -37.26 -24.25
N PRO A 34 31.54 -37.59 -23.58
CA PRO A 34 31.51 -37.95 -22.17
C PRO A 34 32.18 -39.30 -21.91
N ASP A 35 33.51 -39.30 -21.79
CA ASP A 35 34.22 -40.43 -21.20
C ASP A 35 34.10 -40.38 -19.67
N PRO A 36 33.91 -41.54 -19.01
CA PRO A 36 33.81 -41.60 -17.56
C PRO A 36 35.17 -41.24 -16.93
N SER A 37 35.32 -39.97 -16.55
CA SER A 37 36.44 -39.54 -15.71
C SER A 37 36.18 -39.98 -14.26
N PRO A 38 37.11 -40.71 -13.61
CA PRO A 38 36.99 -41.09 -12.20
C PRO A 38 37.19 -39.90 -11.23
N HIS A 39 37.47 -38.70 -11.74
CA HIS A 39 37.75 -37.51 -10.95
C HIS A 39 36.81 -36.37 -11.32
N ASP A 40 35.53 -36.50 -10.96
CA ASP A 40 34.56 -35.40 -11.04
C ASP A 40 34.88 -34.36 -9.94
N PRO A 41 35.15 -33.09 -10.29
CA PRO A 41 35.46 -32.04 -9.31
C PRO A 41 34.34 -31.75 -8.31
N LEU A 42 33.09 -32.15 -8.58
CA LEU A 42 31.94 -31.97 -7.70
C LEU A 42 31.48 -33.29 -7.04
N GLY A 43 32.12 -34.41 -7.37
CA GLY A 43 31.73 -35.77 -6.97
C GLY A 43 30.58 -36.33 -7.80
N LEU A 44 30.34 -37.65 -7.71
CA LEU A 44 29.34 -38.31 -8.54
C LEU A 44 27.90 -37.81 -8.27
N PRO A 45 27.09 -37.57 -9.32
CA PRO A 45 25.69 -37.20 -9.13
C PRO A 45 24.85 -38.36 -8.58
N PRO A 46 23.69 -38.04 -7.95
CA PRO A 46 22.66 -39.00 -7.60
C PRO A 46 22.34 -39.93 -8.77
N GLN A 47 22.04 -41.20 -8.48
CA GLN A 47 21.83 -42.24 -9.49
C GLN A 47 20.86 -41.83 -10.62
N PRO A 48 19.71 -41.17 -10.36
CA PRO A 48 18.80 -40.74 -11.42
C PRO A 48 19.43 -39.74 -12.40
N LEU A 49 20.29 -38.86 -11.90
CA LEU A 49 20.86 -37.74 -12.69
C LEU A 49 22.09 -38.15 -13.51
N ARG A 50 22.61 -39.37 -13.32
CA ARG A 50 23.77 -39.88 -14.06
C ARG A 50 23.53 -39.98 -15.57
N ALA A 51 22.27 -40.08 -16.00
CA ALA A 51 21.91 -40.16 -17.41
C ALA A 51 22.25 -38.90 -18.22
N VAL A 52 22.32 -37.74 -17.56
CA VAL A 52 22.65 -36.43 -18.17
C VAL A 52 23.97 -35.86 -17.63
N HIS A 53 24.77 -36.71 -16.98
CA HIS A 53 26.02 -36.27 -16.37
C HIS A 53 27.13 -36.10 -17.42
N TRP A 54 27.73 -34.91 -17.45
CA TRP A 54 28.81 -34.59 -18.38
C TRP A 54 30.07 -34.06 -17.66
N PRO A 55 31.02 -34.95 -17.28
CA PRO A 55 32.19 -34.57 -16.48
C PRO A 55 33.04 -33.44 -17.08
N ALA A 56 33.28 -33.47 -18.40
CA ALA A 56 34.08 -32.46 -19.09
C ALA A 56 33.46 -31.05 -19.00
N LEU A 57 32.13 -30.95 -19.18
CA LEU A 57 31.39 -29.70 -19.05
C LEU A 57 31.44 -29.16 -17.62
N ILE A 58 31.31 -30.04 -16.62
CA ILE A 58 31.43 -29.65 -15.21
C ILE A 58 32.85 -29.17 -14.88
N GLN A 59 33.87 -29.86 -15.37
CA GLN A 59 35.26 -29.47 -15.19
C GLN A 59 35.54 -28.09 -15.79
N GLU A 60 35.08 -27.84 -17.01
CA GLU A 60 35.20 -26.54 -17.67
C GLU A 60 34.47 -25.43 -16.88
N CYS A 61 33.25 -25.70 -16.41
CA CYS A 61 32.50 -24.77 -15.56
C CYS A 61 33.26 -24.42 -14.28
N VAL A 62 33.80 -25.42 -13.56
CA VAL A 62 34.60 -25.21 -12.35
C VAL A 62 35.86 -24.39 -12.64
N LEU A 63 36.55 -24.67 -13.76
CA LEU A 63 37.76 -23.93 -14.15
C LEU A 63 37.45 -22.45 -14.44
N ARG A 64 36.38 -22.17 -15.20
CA ARG A 64 35.94 -20.80 -15.49
C ARG A 64 35.53 -20.06 -14.22
N ILE A 65 34.76 -20.70 -13.34
CA ILE A 65 34.34 -20.10 -12.07
C ILE A 65 35.56 -19.79 -11.19
N ARG A 66 36.53 -20.69 -11.09
CA ARG A 66 37.78 -20.44 -10.34
C ARG A 66 38.57 -19.26 -10.93
N ALA A 67 38.67 -19.17 -12.25
CA ALA A 67 39.36 -18.08 -12.94
C ALA A 67 38.69 -16.72 -12.64
N VAL A 68 37.36 -16.64 -12.69
CA VAL A 68 36.66 -15.38 -12.36
C VAL A 68 36.71 -15.08 -10.87
N LEU A 69 36.71 -16.08 -9.99
CA LEU A 69 36.89 -15.87 -8.55
C LEU A 69 38.30 -15.38 -8.19
N ALA A 70 39.32 -15.65 -9.01
CA ALA A 70 40.65 -15.07 -8.83
C ALA A 70 40.63 -13.54 -9.10
N HIS A 71 39.85 -13.10 -10.10
CA HIS A 71 39.69 -11.70 -10.49
C HIS A 71 38.21 -11.31 -10.60
N PRO A 72 37.50 -11.20 -9.45
CA PRO A 72 36.03 -11.16 -9.43
C PRO A 72 35.46 -9.84 -9.92
N ILE A 73 36.28 -8.80 -10.06
CA ILE A 73 35.87 -7.48 -10.52
C ILE A 73 36.76 -7.06 -11.69
N ARG A 74 36.12 -6.65 -12.79
CA ARG A 74 36.78 -6.04 -13.96
C ARG A 74 36.21 -4.65 -14.19
N LEU A 75 37.08 -3.69 -14.47
CA LEU A 75 36.69 -2.31 -14.72
C LEU A 75 36.90 -1.98 -16.19
N HIS A 76 35.90 -1.38 -16.81
CA HIS A 76 35.98 -0.87 -18.16
C HIS A 76 35.49 0.58 -18.18
N ARG A 77 36.19 1.47 -18.88
CA ARG A 77 35.84 2.88 -19.01
C ARG A 77 35.63 3.21 -20.48
N ALA A 78 34.42 3.61 -20.84
CA ALA A 78 34.07 4.06 -22.17
C ALA A 78 33.54 5.50 -22.08
N GLY A 79 34.40 6.47 -22.40
CA GLY A 79 34.08 7.89 -22.25
C GLY A 79 33.71 8.25 -20.81
N ALA A 80 32.51 8.81 -20.60
CA ALA A 80 32.00 9.20 -19.28
C ALA A 80 31.37 8.03 -18.49
N ALA A 81 31.14 6.88 -19.12
CA ALA A 81 30.55 5.72 -18.48
C ALA A 81 31.63 4.83 -17.84
N ARG A 82 31.43 4.46 -16.58
CA ARG A 82 32.28 3.48 -15.87
C ARG A 82 31.49 2.21 -15.67
N ARG A 83 31.96 1.12 -16.26
CA ARG A 83 31.38 -0.22 -16.15
C ARG A 83 32.21 -1.08 -15.21
N ILE A 84 31.51 -1.83 -14.37
CA ILE A 84 32.08 -2.71 -13.36
C ILE A 84 31.50 -4.11 -13.63
N GLY A 85 32.28 -4.95 -14.29
CA GLY A 85 31.98 -6.37 -14.47
C GLY A 85 32.23 -7.12 -13.18
N VAL A 86 31.30 -7.99 -12.80
CA VAL A 86 31.34 -8.79 -11.58
C VAL A 86 31.17 -10.25 -11.97
N LEU A 87 32.17 -11.06 -11.62
CA LEU A 87 32.20 -12.53 -11.81
C LEU A 87 31.90 -13.00 -13.25
N ASP A 88 32.11 -12.10 -14.23
CA ASP A 88 31.75 -12.27 -15.64
C ASP A 88 30.24 -12.54 -15.90
N THR A 89 29.37 -12.31 -14.92
CA THR A 89 27.92 -12.53 -15.03
C THR A 89 27.09 -11.27 -14.98
N ILE A 90 27.58 -10.21 -14.33
CA ILE A 90 26.82 -8.99 -14.06
C ILE A 90 27.67 -7.76 -14.40
N ILE A 91 27.04 -6.70 -14.91
CA ILE A 91 27.67 -5.41 -15.17
C ILE A 91 26.89 -4.30 -14.46
N TYR A 92 27.58 -3.59 -13.56
CA TYR A 92 27.11 -2.30 -13.06
C TYR A 92 27.64 -1.18 -13.97
N GLU A 93 26.76 -0.36 -14.51
CA GLU A 93 27.12 0.82 -15.28
C GLU A 93 26.80 2.09 -14.48
N ARG A 94 27.86 2.83 -14.12
CA ARG A 94 27.73 4.17 -13.54
C ARG A 94 27.47 5.17 -14.65
N GLN A 95 26.32 5.82 -14.58
CA GLN A 95 25.92 6.90 -15.47
C GLN A 95 26.67 8.21 -15.13
N PRO A 96 26.75 9.19 -16.04
CA PRO A 96 27.44 10.47 -15.80
C PRO A 96 26.86 11.27 -14.63
N ASP A 97 25.58 11.10 -14.32
CA ASP A 97 24.93 11.71 -13.15
C ASP A 97 25.23 10.96 -11.83
N GLY A 98 26.01 9.87 -11.89
CA GLY A 98 26.36 9.05 -10.73
C GLY A 98 25.32 8.01 -10.33
N GLN A 99 24.19 7.91 -11.03
CA GLN A 99 23.26 6.79 -10.88
C GLN A 99 23.87 5.50 -11.44
N TYR A 100 23.37 4.36 -11.00
CA TYR A 100 23.82 3.04 -11.44
C TYR A 100 22.71 2.29 -12.15
N ARG A 101 23.06 1.58 -13.22
CA ARG A 101 22.19 0.57 -13.85
C ARG A 101 22.85 -0.79 -13.73
N LEU A 102 22.03 -1.83 -13.59
CA LEU A 102 22.51 -3.21 -13.56
C LEU A 102 22.09 -3.95 -14.82
N TYR A 103 23.01 -4.73 -15.36
CA TYR A 103 22.79 -5.69 -16.43
C TYR A 103 23.32 -7.05 -16.00
N GLU A 104 22.67 -8.11 -16.46
CA GLU A 104 23.17 -9.48 -16.31
C GLU A 104 23.37 -10.10 -17.69
N TRP A 105 24.40 -10.92 -17.83
CA TRP A 105 24.64 -11.68 -19.03
C TRP A 105 23.63 -12.83 -19.14
N ARG A 106 23.19 -13.07 -20.37
CA ARG A 106 22.38 -14.20 -20.78
C ARG A 106 23.12 -14.97 -21.87
N PRO A 107 23.07 -16.32 -21.86
CA PRO A 107 23.57 -17.12 -22.97
C PRO A 107 22.91 -16.68 -24.29
N GLY A 108 23.62 -16.83 -25.41
CA GLY A 108 23.08 -16.53 -26.73
C GLY A 108 21.91 -17.45 -27.08
N GLU A 109 21.00 -16.99 -27.95
CA GLU A 109 19.87 -17.81 -28.38
C GLU A 109 20.35 -19.00 -29.23
N VAL A 110 19.76 -20.18 -29.03
CA VAL A 110 20.00 -21.34 -29.90
C VAL A 110 19.13 -21.20 -31.13
N LEU A 111 19.76 -21.09 -32.29
CA LEU A 111 19.09 -20.99 -33.58
C LEU A 111 19.26 -22.29 -34.36
N PRO A 112 18.21 -22.80 -35.02
CA PRO A 112 18.34 -23.95 -35.90
C PRO A 112 19.24 -23.58 -37.10
N ASP A 113 20.20 -24.45 -37.39
CA ASP A 113 21.08 -24.33 -38.56
C ASP A 113 20.37 -24.92 -39.79
N PRO A 114 20.40 -24.25 -40.96
CA PRO A 114 19.92 -24.79 -42.23
C PRO A 114 20.40 -26.22 -42.56
N ASP A 115 21.59 -26.60 -42.10
CA ASP A 115 22.20 -27.91 -42.38
C ASP A 115 21.82 -29.02 -41.37
N GLY A 116 20.82 -28.76 -40.51
CA GLY A 116 20.30 -29.73 -39.55
C GLY A 116 21.04 -29.77 -38.20
N GLY A 117 21.89 -28.76 -37.94
CA GLY A 117 22.55 -28.52 -36.66
C GLY A 117 21.90 -27.41 -35.83
N HIS A 118 22.63 -26.95 -34.81
CA HIS A 118 22.27 -25.79 -34.00
C HIS A 118 23.42 -24.79 -33.96
N GLN A 119 23.13 -23.51 -34.17
CA GLN A 119 24.07 -22.41 -33.96
C GLN A 119 23.73 -21.69 -32.66
N VAL A 120 24.70 -21.52 -31.77
CA VAL A 120 24.51 -20.70 -30.57
C VAL A 120 24.88 -19.26 -30.89
N GLY A 121 23.94 -18.34 -30.69
CA GLY A 121 24.15 -16.91 -30.84
C GLY A 121 25.18 -16.36 -29.85
N MET A 122 25.47 -15.06 -29.96
CA MET A 122 26.34 -14.39 -29.01
C MET A 122 25.62 -14.14 -27.66
N PRO A 123 26.33 -14.21 -26.51
CA PRO A 123 25.78 -13.77 -25.24
C PRO A 123 25.30 -12.32 -25.31
N TRP A 124 24.25 -12.00 -24.57
CA TRP A 124 23.64 -10.67 -24.56
C TRP A 124 23.33 -10.19 -23.14
N LEU A 125 23.07 -8.89 -22.98
CA LEU A 125 22.85 -8.28 -21.66
C LEU A 125 21.39 -7.94 -21.44
N ARG A 126 20.84 -8.43 -20.33
CA ARG A 126 19.48 -8.10 -19.86
C ARG A 126 19.55 -7.04 -18.78
N ARG A 127 18.77 -5.96 -18.92
CA ARG A 127 18.65 -4.94 -17.86
C ARG A 127 17.89 -5.54 -16.66
N VAL A 128 18.48 -5.42 -15.47
CA VAL A 128 17.84 -5.82 -14.21
C VAL A 128 17.18 -4.59 -13.57
N PRO A 129 15.91 -4.66 -13.14
CA PRO A 129 15.27 -3.55 -12.45
C PRO A 129 15.98 -3.17 -11.15
N ASP A 130 16.30 -1.88 -10.97
CA ASP A 130 17.04 -1.34 -9.82
C ASP A 130 16.41 -1.72 -8.45
N GLY A 131 15.10 -1.94 -8.42
CA GLY A 131 14.35 -2.37 -7.23
C GLY A 131 14.57 -3.82 -6.84
N LYS A 132 15.25 -4.63 -7.66
CA LYS A 132 15.63 -6.02 -7.33
C LYS A 132 17.08 -6.15 -6.84
N VAL A 133 17.87 -5.09 -6.95
CA VAL A 133 19.32 -5.12 -6.70
C VAL A 133 19.63 -4.51 -5.35
N VAL A 134 20.28 -5.26 -4.47
CA VAL A 134 20.83 -4.71 -3.22
C VAL A 134 22.08 -3.89 -3.54
N ALA A 135 22.13 -2.64 -3.07
CA ALA A 135 23.25 -1.72 -3.25
C ALA A 135 24.33 -1.90 -2.16
N ASP A 136 23.95 -2.28 -0.94
CA ASP A 136 24.87 -2.49 0.17
C ASP A 136 25.07 -3.97 0.49
N GLY A 137 26.26 -4.51 0.18
CA GLY A 137 26.60 -5.90 0.49
C GLY A 137 26.31 -6.91 -0.63
N ALA A 138 26.07 -6.45 -1.86
CA ALA A 138 26.06 -7.32 -3.04
C ALA A 138 27.43 -7.99 -3.28
N PRO A 139 27.47 -9.18 -3.89
CA PRO A 139 26.33 -10.06 -4.15
C PRO A 139 25.78 -10.71 -2.85
N TYR A 140 24.45 -10.71 -2.72
CA TYR A 140 23.75 -11.52 -1.72
C TYR A 140 23.51 -12.91 -2.31
N GLN A 141 23.88 -13.95 -1.56
CA GLN A 141 23.72 -15.35 -1.95
C GLN A 141 24.50 -15.71 -3.23
N ALA A 142 24.27 -16.92 -3.74
CA ALA A 142 24.90 -17.44 -4.95
C ALA A 142 24.09 -17.15 -6.22
N LEU A 143 23.19 -16.16 -6.20
CA LEU A 143 22.30 -15.85 -7.35
C LEU A 143 23.07 -15.50 -8.63
N TRP A 144 24.33 -15.07 -8.55
CA TRP A 144 25.15 -14.85 -9.74
C TRP A 144 25.51 -16.17 -10.47
N LEU A 145 25.45 -17.32 -9.78
CA LEU A 145 25.63 -18.64 -10.39
C LEU A 145 24.46 -18.99 -11.32
N THR A 146 23.29 -18.34 -11.20
CA THR A 146 22.16 -18.66 -12.09
C THR A 146 22.48 -18.35 -13.55
N CYS A 147 23.35 -17.38 -13.84
CA CYS A 147 23.83 -17.13 -15.20
C CYS A 147 24.67 -18.30 -15.74
N TYR A 148 25.50 -18.93 -14.89
CA TYR A 148 26.25 -20.14 -15.27
C TYR A 148 25.33 -21.35 -15.39
N ALA A 149 24.33 -21.47 -14.52
CA ALA A 149 23.32 -22.53 -14.57
C ALA A 149 22.49 -22.46 -15.86
N GLU A 150 22.11 -21.26 -16.31
CA GLU A 150 21.44 -21.06 -17.60
C GLU A 150 22.32 -21.48 -18.78
N GLY A 151 23.61 -21.12 -18.76
CA GLY A 151 24.54 -21.56 -19.80
C GLY A 151 24.80 -23.07 -19.79
N LEU A 152 24.86 -23.67 -18.60
CA LEU A 152 24.99 -25.12 -18.43
C LEU A 152 23.75 -25.84 -18.96
N ARG A 153 22.55 -25.38 -18.60
CA ARG A 153 21.28 -25.88 -19.12
C ARG A 153 21.27 -25.87 -20.65
N GLN A 154 21.62 -24.74 -21.26
CA GLN A 154 21.68 -24.62 -22.71
C GLN A 154 22.62 -25.64 -23.37
N ALA A 155 23.82 -25.83 -22.81
CA ALA A 155 24.76 -26.82 -23.35
C ALA A 155 24.26 -28.26 -23.20
N LEU A 156 23.57 -28.56 -22.10
CA LEU A 156 22.94 -29.87 -21.88
C LEU A 156 21.76 -30.09 -22.82
N GLU A 157 20.92 -29.08 -23.06
CA GLU A 157 19.79 -29.15 -23.99
C GLU A 157 20.24 -29.37 -25.44
N LEU A 158 21.38 -28.79 -25.84
CA LEU A 158 21.97 -29.05 -27.15
C LEU A 158 22.42 -30.51 -27.31
N GLN A 159 22.91 -31.13 -26.23
CA GLN A 159 23.38 -32.51 -26.24
C GLN A 159 22.25 -33.53 -26.04
N TRP A 160 21.27 -33.19 -25.21
CA TRP A 160 20.12 -34.02 -24.87
C TRP A 160 18.83 -33.18 -24.94
N PRO A 161 18.33 -32.88 -26.16
CA PRO A 161 17.13 -32.08 -26.34
C PRO A 161 15.94 -32.62 -25.55
N GLU A 162 15.24 -31.72 -24.86
CA GLU A 162 14.01 -32.00 -24.10
C GLU A 162 14.15 -33.09 -23.00
N HIS A 163 15.38 -33.41 -22.55
CA HIS A 163 15.56 -34.45 -21.55
C HIS A 163 15.02 -34.01 -20.17
N PRO A 164 14.10 -34.76 -19.53
CA PRO A 164 13.34 -34.29 -18.36
C PRO A 164 14.15 -34.13 -17.06
N LEU A 165 15.43 -34.50 -17.08
CA LEU A 165 16.33 -34.46 -15.90
C LEU A 165 17.34 -33.31 -15.95
N ILE A 166 17.34 -32.50 -17.00
CA ILE A 166 18.32 -31.42 -17.16
C ILE A 166 18.18 -30.40 -16.04
N ASP A 167 16.96 -29.95 -15.74
CA ASP A 167 16.73 -28.96 -14.68
C ASP A 167 17.17 -29.46 -13.30
N ASP A 168 16.75 -30.66 -12.91
CA ASP A 168 17.15 -31.28 -11.65
C ASP A 168 18.68 -31.46 -11.55
N TYR A 169 19.33 -31.79 -12.66
CA TYR A 169 20.78 -31.92 -12.73
C TYR A 169 21.49 -30.56 -12.60
N VAL A 170 21.00 -29.53 -13.31
CA VAL A 170 21.56 -28.17 -13.23
C VAL A 170 21.42 -27.61 -11.81
N ASP A 171 20.28 -27.83 -11.15
CA ASP A 171 20.07 -27.42 -9.76
C ASP A 171 21.03 -28.15 -8.81
N TRP A 172 21.23 -29.46 -9.02
CA TRP A 172 22.22 -30.22 -8.26
C TRP A 172 23.64 -29.67 -8.48
N VAL A 173 24.06 -29.41 -9.72
CA VAL A 173 25.37 -28.83 -10.04
C VAL A 173 25.54 -27.47 -9.38
N GLN A 174 24.53 -26.60 -9.47
CA GLN A 174 24.56 -25.25 -8.90
C GLN A 174 24.77 -25.31 -7.38
N LEU A 175 24.05 -26.19 -6.67
CA LEU A 175 24.22 -26.39 -5.24
C LEU A 175 25.64 -26.86 -4.88
N ARG A 176 26.21 -27.79 -5.66
CA ARG A 176 27.57 -28.31 -5.44
C ARG A 176 28.63 -27.24 -5.71
N LEU A 177 28.46 -26.42 -6.75
CA LEU A 177 29.32 -25.29 -7.05
C LEU A 177 29.30 -24.24 -5.93
N GLU A 178 28.11 -23.92 -5.41
CA GLU A 178 27.96 -23.00 -4.27
C GLU A 178 28.72 -23.53 -3.05
N GLN A 179 28.52 -24.79 -2.68
CA GLN A 179 29.19 -25.42 -1.55
C GLN A 179 30.72 -25.45 -1.71
N ALA A 180 31.21 -25.75 -2.91
CA ALA A 180 32.64 -25.92 -3.18
C ALA A 180 33.39 -24.59 -3.35
N LEU A 181 32.78 -23.58 -3.97
CA LEU A 181 33.48 -22.39 -4.46
C LEU A 181 33.03 -21.09 -3.76
N TRP A 182 31.81 -21.03 -3.21
CA TRP A 182 31.19 -19.81 -2.67
C TRP A 182 31.22 -19.74 -1.13
N THR A 183 32.36 -20.09 -0.54
CA THR A 183 32.57 -20.06 0.91
C THR A 183 32.38 -18.67 1.53
N GLN A 184 32.21 -18.59 2.85
CA GLN A 184 32.09 -17.30 3.57
C GLN A 184 33.28 -16.36 3.31
N SER A 185 34.50 -16.90 3.23
CA SER A 185 35.71 -16.13 2.92
C SER A 185 35.66 -15.56 1.49
N THR A 186 35.27 -16.39 0.51
CA THR A 186 35.06 -15.96 -0.87
C THR A 186 34.04 -14.83 -0.95
N GLN A 187 32.90 -14.99 -0.27
CA GLN A 187 31.83 -13.99 -0.22
C GLN A 187 32.32 -12.64 0.35
N GLN A 188 33.01 -12.67 1.49
CA GLN A 188 33.54 -11.45 2.12
C GLN A 188 34.52 -10.72 1.21
N ARG A 189 35.43 -11.45 0.57
CA ARG A 189 36.41 -10.89 -0.37
C ARG A 189 35.73 -10.24 -1.58
N VAL A 190 34.80 -10.94 -2.23
CA VAL A 190 34.09 -10.40 -3.40
C VAL A 190 33.26 -9.17 -3.03
N ARG A 191 32.56 -9.19 -1.89
CA ARG A 191 31.78 -8.05 -1.39
C ARG A 191 32.65 -6.83 -1.11
N ALA A 192 33.82 -7.01 -0.48
CA ALA A 192 34.74 -5.92 -0.21
C ALA A 192 35.25 -5.27 -1.51
N LEU A 193 35.65 -6.10 -2.49
CA LEU A 193 36.10 -5.64 -3.80
C LEU A 193 34.98 -4.93 -4.57
N LEU A 194 33.75 -5.47 -4.56
CA LEU A 194 32.61 -4.83 -5.20
C LEU A 194 32.24 -3.51 -4.53
N ALA A 195 32.22 -3.44 -3.20
CA ALA A 195 31.93 -2.21 -2.47
C ALA A 195 32.94 -1.10 -2.82
N GLN A 196 34.23 -1.44 -2.87
CA GLN A 196 35.28 -0.53 -3.30
C GLN A 196 35.11 -0.12 -4.78
N ALA A 197 34.74 -1.07 -5.64
CA ALA A 197 34.52 -0.78 -7.05
C ALA A 197 33.30 0.12 -7.27
N LEU A 198 32.17 -0.14 -6.62
CA LEU A 198 30.96 0.69 -6.72
C LEU A 198 31.16 2.09 -6.14
N ASP A 199 31.96 2.24 -5.08
CA ASP A 199 32.31 3.56 -4.52
C ASP A 199 31.07 4.46 -4.32
N LEU A 200 30.02 3.89 -3.71
CA LEU A 200 28.75 4.58 -3.50
C LEU A 200 28.93 5.76 -2.53
N ASP A 201 28.30 6.91 -2.81
CA ASP A 201 28.33 8.07 -1.91
C ASP A 201 27.67 7.70 -0.56
N THR A 202 28.50 7.53 0.47
CA THR A 202 28.06 7.13 1.82
C THR A 202 27.02 8.08 2.42
N ARG A 203 26.99 9.36 2.02
CA ARG A 203 25.97 10.32 2.48
C ARG A 203 24.63 10.04 1.83
N ILE A 204 24.61 9.64 0.55
CA ILE A 204 23.40 9.21 -0.16
C ILE A 204 22.88 7.92 0.45
N VAL A 205 23.75 6.92 0.66
CA VAL A 205 23.40 5.64 1.30
C VAL A 205 22.78 5.88 2.68
N ARG A 206 23.41 6.69 3.53
CA ARG A 206 22.87 7.05 4.86
C ARG A 206 21.53 7.76 4.78
N ARG A 207 21.32 8.64 3.79
CA ARG A 207 20.05 9.35 3.61
C ARG A 207 18.95 8.42 3.10
N ALA A 208 19.25 7.53 2.15
CA ALA A 208 18.32 6.52 1.66
C ALA A 208 17.82 5.62 2.80
N ARG A 209 18.74 5.19 3.68
CA ARG A 209 18.41 4.36 4.85
C ARG A 209 17.41 5.01 5.81
N ARG A 210 17.48 6.34 6.00
CA ARG A 210 16.53 7.07 6.87
C ARG A 210 15.11 7.08 6.32
N TRP A 211 14.93 6.80 5.03
CA TRP A 211 13.66 6.93 4.33
C TRP A 211 13.01 5.57 4.05
N LEU A 212 13.72 4.47 4.30
CA LEU A 212 13.14 3.14 4.23
C LEU A 212 12.02 3.02 5.27
N PRO A 213 10.83 2.50 4.88
CA PRO A 213 9.67 2.35 5.75
C PRO A 213 9.91 1.49 7.01
N HIS A 214 10.98 0.71 7.01
CA HIS A 214 11.30 -0.34 7.97
C HIS A 214 12.60 0.00 8.71
N GLN A 215 12.54 0.03 10.05
CA GLN A 215 13.74 0.06 10.90
C GLN A 215 14.29 -1.36 11.13
N ASP A 216 13.87 -2.30 10.28
CA ASP A 216 13.95 -3.74 10.51
C ASP A 216 15.26 -4.32 9.94
N GLY A 217 16.20 -3.45 9.53
CA GLY A 217 17.49 -3.86 8.96
C GLY A 217 17.46 -4.25 7.48
N SER A 218 16.38 -3.96 6.75
CA SER A 218 16.28 -4.28 5.31
C SER A 218 17.43 -3.67 4.50
N PRO A 219 17.98 -4.41 3.51
CA PRO A 219 19.07 -3.91 2.67
C PRO A 219 18.62 -2.74 1.80
N ILE A 220 19.53 -1.80 1.53
CA ILE A 220 19.29 -0.68 0.63
C ILE A 220 19.34 -1.20 -0.80
N ARG A 221 18.32 -0.88 -1.60
CA ARG A 221 18.31 -1.26 -3.01
C ARG A 221 18.92 -0.18 -3.90
N LEU A 222 19.33 -0.56 -5.10
CA LEU A 222 19.90 0.39 -6.08
C LEU A 222 18.88 1.47 -6.44
N ALA A 223 17.60 1.12 -6.51
CA ALA A 223 16.51 2.08 -6.70
C ALA A 223 16.47 3.15 -5.59
N ASP A 224 16.71 2.78 -4.33
CA ASP A 224 16.70 3.72 -3.20
C ASP A 224 17.88 4.69 -3.27
N TYR A 225 19.06 4.17 -3.63
CA TYR A 225 20.26 4.98 -3.85
C TYR A 225 20.06 5.96 -5.00
N ASN A 226 19.67 5.46 -6.17
CA ASN A 226 19.44 6.26 -7.38
C ASN A 226 18.38 7.34 -7.14
N LEU A 227 17.27 7.00 -6.49
CA LEU A 227 16.21 7.94 -6.16
C LEU A 227 16.69 9.04 -5.21
N THR A 228 17.47 8.68 -4.19
CA THR A 228 17.99 9.64 -3.22
C THR A 228 19.02 10.59 -3.86
N LEU A 229 19.89 10.07 -4.72
CA LEU A 229 20.85 10.85 -5.49
C LEU A 229 20.13 11.81 -6.44
N TRP A 230 19.18 11.29 -7.22
CA TRP A 230 18.42 12.08 -8.17
C TRP A 230 17.65 13.21 -7.48
N ARG A 231 16.95 12.95 -6.37
CA ARG A 231 16.28 14.02 -5.60
C ARG A 231 17.25 15.10 -5.11
N ARG A 232 18.46 14.72 -4.67
CA ARG A 232 19.49 15.70 -4.25
C ARG A 232 19.90 16.60 -5.41
N GLN A 233 20.04 16.04 -6.61
CA GLN A 233 20.45 16.78 -7.81
C GLN A 233 19.33 17.68 -8.35
N GLN A 234 18.08 17.17 -8.36
CA GLN A 234 16.94 17.92 -8.89
C GLN A 234 16.39 18.96 -7.88
N GLY A 235 16.63 18.78 -6.58
CA GLY A 235 16.08 19.61 -5.51
C GLY A 235 16.27 21.12 -5.71
N PRO A 236 17.51 21.63 -5.88
CA PRO A 236 17.74 23.06 -6.07
C PRO A 236 17.02 23.64 -7.30
N ARG A 237 17.04 22.91 -8.42
CA ARG A 237 16.34 23.32 -9.65
C ARG A 237 14.84 23.38 -9.46
N LEU A 238 14.25 22.35 -8.83
CA LEU A 238 12.81 22.32 -8.55
C LEU A 238 12.39 23.40 -7.57
N GLN A 239 13.20 23.69 -6.55
CA GLN A 239 12.95 24.78 -5.62
C GLN A 239 12.93 26.15 -6.32
N ALA A 240 13.80 26.35 -7.31
CA ALA A 240 13.89 27.61 -8.05
C ALA A 240 12.80 27.74 -9.15
N GLN A 241 12.51 26.67 -9.89
CA GLN A 241 11.67 26.73 -11.10
C GLN A 241 10.23 26.27 -10.86
N SER A 242 9.99 25.44 -9.85
CA SER A 242 8.73 24.70 -9.68
C SER A 242 8.43 24.35 -8.21
N PRO A 243 8.56 25.31 -7.26
CA PRO A 243 8.41 25.02 -5.83
C PRO A 243 7.02 24.51 -5.46
N GLN A 244 5.99 24.86 -6.23
CA GLN A 244 4.61 24.48 -5.99
C GLN A 244 4.35 22.97 -6.15
N TRP A 245 5.23 22.25 -6.86
CA TRP A 245 5.16 20.80 -7.05
C TRP A 245 5.89 20.00 -5.99
N LEU A 246 6.78 20.63 -5.22
CA LEU A 246 7.59 19.93 -4.21
C LEU A 246 6.75 19.15 -3.18
N PRO A 247 5.63 19.66 -2.64
CA PRO A 247 4.82 18.91 -1.69
C PRO A 247 4.27 17.61 -2.28
N LEU A 248 3.78 17.63 -3.52
CA LEU A 248 3.25 16.46 -4.20
C LEU A 248 4.36 15.50 -4.65
N LEU A 249 5.44 16.02 -5.23
CA LEU A 249 6.62 15.22 -5.59
C LEU A 249 7.17 14.48 -4.37
N ALA A 250 7.28 15.14 -3.22
CA ALA A 250 7.72 14.54 -1.96
C ALA A 250 6.93 13.27 -1.58
N GLN A 251 5.65 13.20 -1.94
CA GLN A 251 4.78 12.05 -1.68
C GLN A 251 4.83 10.97 -2.76
N LEU A 252 5.12 11.35 -4.00
CA LEU A 252 5.02 10.47 -5.16
C LEU A 252 6.36 10.03 -5.74
N TRP A 253 7.47 10.53 -5.20
CA TRP A 253 8.81 10.26 -5.73
C TRP A 253 9.14 8.76 -5.91
N HIS A 254 8.65 7.88 -5.05
CA HIS A 254 8.90 6.43 -5.18
C HIS A 254 8.25 5.80 -6.42
N HIS A 255 7.28 6.49 -7.02
CA HIS A 255 6.58 6.07 -8.24
C HIS A 255 7.12 6.74 -9.50
N LEU A 256 8.08 7.66 -9.35
CA LEU A 256 8.65 8.36 -10.47
C LEU A 256 9.93 7.66 -10.91
N PRO A 257 10.11 7.41 -12.21
CA PRO A 257 11.39 6.93 -12.71
C PRO A 257 12.46 7.99 -12.41
N THR A 258 13.68 7.56 -12.09
CA THR A 258 14.82 8.43 -11.74
C THR A 258 15.51 9.02 -12.98
N GLU A 259 14.86 8.92 -14.14
CA GLU A 259 15.34 9.40 -15.44
C GLU A 259 14.40 10.47 -16.02
N GLY A 260 14.98 11.53 -16.57
CA GLY A 260 14.26 12.62 -17.22
C GLY A 260 13.82 13.75 -16.27
N GLU A 261 12.91 14.60 -16.78
CA GLU A 261 12.45 15.81 -16.09
C GLU A 261 11.33 15.48 -15.07
N PRO A 262 11.52 15.77 -13.77
CA PRO A 262 10.60 15.35 -12.72
C PRO A 262 9.14 15.78 -12.90
N VAL A 263 8.91 17.01 -13.34
CA VAL A 263 7.55 17.58 -13.46
C VAL A 263 6.80 16.93 -14.62
N ALA A 264 7.46 16.66 -15.75
CA ALA A 264 6.91 15.90 -16.86
C ALA A 264 6.55 14.46 -16.46
N LYS A 265 7.40 13.79 -15.66
CA LYS A 265 7.09 12.44 -15.15
C LYS A 265 5.93 12.45 -14.16
N LEU A 266 5.88 13.44 -13.26
CA LEU A 266 4.73 13.65 -12.38
C LEU A 266 3.46 13.86 -13.18
N ARG A 267 3.50 14.69 -14.23
CA ARG A 267 2.35 14.91 -15.11
C ARG A 267 1.87 13.60 -15.74
N ALA A 268 2.78 12.82 -16.30
CA ALA A 268 2.44 11.53 -16.91
C ALA A 268 1.80 10.57 -15.90
N LEU A 269 2.36 10.48 -14.68
CA LEU A 269 1.81 9.67 -13.60
C LEU A 269 0.40 10.13 -13.20
N LEU A 270 0.18 11.43 -13.01
CA LEU A 270 -1.13 11.95 -12.61
C LEU A 270 -2.18 11.70 -13.70
N LEU A 271 -1.82 11.94 -14.97
CA LEU A 271 -2.72 11.68 -16.10
C LEU A 271 -3.10 10.19 -16.21
N SER A 272 -2.13 9.27 -16.02
CA SER A 272 -2.40 7.83 -16.06
C SER A 272 -3.32 7.35 -14.94
N HIS A 273 -3.45 8.14 -13.86
CA HIS A 273 -4.32 7.85 -12.72
C HIS A 273 -5.63 8.65 -12.73
N GLY A 274 -6.00 9.26 -13.88
CA GLY A 274 -7.30 9.93 -14.05
C GLY A 274 -7.34 11.39 -13.62
N VAL A 275 -6.19 12.01 -13.30
CA VAL A 275 -6.13 13.47 -13.14
C VAL A 275 -6.25 14.10 -14.52
N SER A 276 -7.19 15.01 -14.69
CA SER A 276 -7.45 15.70 -15.95
C SER A 276 -6.37 16.74 -16.28
N PRO A 277 -6.15 17.07 -17.56
CA PRO A 277 -5.28 18.19 -17.95
C PRO A 277 -5.70 19.54 -17.36
N ALA A 278 -6.99 19.72 -17.06
CA ALA A 278 -7.50 20.92 -16.40
C ALA A 278 -7.08 20.98 -14.93
N MET A 279 -7.19 19.86 -14.21
CA MET A 279 -6.71 19.76 -12.83
C MET A 279 -5.19 19.93 -12.74
N TRP A 280 -4.43 19.38 -13.70
CA TRP A 280 -2.98 19.62 -13.79
C TRP A 280 -2.65 21.12 -13.87
N ARG A 281 -3.33 21.86 -14.76
CA ARG A 281 -3.14 23.32 -14.90
C ARG A 281 -3.52 24.08 -13.63
N LEU A 282 -4.60 23.64 -12.97
CA LEU A 282 -5.02 24.22 -11.69
C LEU A 282 -3.95 24.04 -10.60
N LEU A 283 -3.44 22.82 -10.43
CA LEU A 283 -2.37 22.53 -9.47
C LEU A 283 -1.06 23.26 -9.79
N HIS A 284 -0.76 23.48 -11.07
CA HIS A 284 0.39 24.27 -11.48
C HIS A 284 0.28 25.73 -11.01
N ARG A 285 -0.92 26.30 -11.05
CA ARG A 285 -1.20 27.69 -10.67
C ARG A 285 -1.29 27.87 -9.16
N GLU A 286 -1.98 26.98 -8.47
CA GLU A 286 -2.34 27.16 -7.05
C GLU A 286 -1.49 26.33 -6.08
N GLY A 287 -0.73 25.37 -6.60
CA GLY A 287 0.17 24.52 -5.84
C GLY A 287 -0.52 23.36 -5.10
N THR A 288 0.30 22.61 -4.37
CA THR A 288 -0.08 21.30 -3.79
C THR A 288 0.09 21.22 -2.27
N GLY A 289 0.39 22.35 -1.60
CA GLY A 289 0.64 22.38 -0.15
C GLY A 289 -0.56 21.94 0.70
N TRP A 290 -1.78 22.13 0.20
CA TRP A 290 -3.04 21.76 0.84
C TRP A 290 -3.23 20.26 1.07
N ILE A 291 -2.45 19.41 0.39
CA ILE A 291 -2.49 17.94 0.56
C ILE A 291 -2.01 17.56 1.96
N ARG A 292 -0.96 18.24 2.47
CA ARG A 292 -0.30 17.89 3.74
C ARG A 292 -1.25 17.78 4.94
N PRO A 293 -2.12 18.76 5.25
CA PRO A 293 -3.01 18.67 6.40
C PRO A 293 -4.03 17.52 6.32
N LEU A 294 -4.39 17.06 5.12
CA LEU A 294 -5.39 15.99 4.94
C LEU A 294 -4.79 14.58 4.95
N ARG A 295 -3.46 14.45 4.96
CA ARG A 295 -2.79 13.14 4.98
C ARG A 295 -3.14 12.31 6.22
N ASN A 296 -3.45 12.97 7.34
CA ASN A 296 -3.78 12.29 8.61
C ASN A 296 -5.08 11.50 8.55
N TYR A 297 -5.94 11.72 7.54
CA TYR A 297 -7.09 10.86 7.28
C TYR A 297 -6.69 9.46 6.80
N TYR A 298 -5.46 9.30 6.30
CA TYR A 298 -4.96 8.06 5.72
C TYR A 298 -3.97 7.36 6.65
N THR A 299 -3.94 6.03 6.57
CA THR A 299 -2.93 5.22 7.28
C THR A 299 -1.50 5.60 6.87
N LYS A 300 -0.51 5.30 7.73
CA LYS A 300 0.91 5.52 7.42
C LYS A 300 1.36 4.78 6.15
N GLU A 301 0.81 3.60 5.89
CA GLU A 301 1.05 2.81 4.68
C GLU A 301 0.62 3.57 3.42
N SER A 302 -0.62 4.07 3.38
CA SER A 302 -1.16 4.86 2.28
C SER A 302 -0.43 6.19 2.08
N GLN A 303 0.08 6.78 3.16
CA GLN A 303 0.90 7.99 3.09
C GLN A 303 2.29 7.72 2.48
N ARG A 304 2.93 6.60 2.85
CA ARG A 304 4.26 6.20 2.35
C ARG A 304 4.22 5.75 0.89
N SER A 305 3.19 5.00 0.53
CA SER A 305 2.94 4.56 -0.85
C SER A 305 2.42 5.68 -1.76
N GLY A 306 2.35 6.94 -1.32
CA GLY A 306 1.86 8.05 -2.16
C GLY A 306 0.38 8.00 -2.54
N ARG A 307 -0.34 6.90 -2.26
CA ARG A 307 -1.77 6.70 -2.53
C ARG A 307 -2.61 7.82 -1.94
N ALA A 308 -2.35 8.20 -0.69
CA ALA A 308 -3.07 9.29 -0.03
C ALA A 308 -3.01 10.60 -0.82
N ALA A 309 -1.84 10.95 -1.38
CA ALA A 309 -1.68 12.18 -2.14
C ALA A 309 -2.43 12.14 -3.47
N LEU A 310 -2.39 10.99 -4.16
CA LEU A 310 -3.11 10.79 -5.41
C LEU A 310 -4.64 10.84 -5.21
N GLU A 311 -5.16 10.13 -4.20
CA GLU A 311 -6.60 10.12 -3.91
C GLU A 311 -7.12 11.51 -3.51
N LEU A 312 -6.33 12.29 -2.76
CA LEU A 312 -6.68 13.67 -2.43
C LEU A 312 -6.76 14.56 -3.66
N VAL A 313 -5.85 14.42 -4.62
CA VAL A 313 -5.92 15.14 -5.91
C VAL A 313 -7.18 14.75 -6.69
N LEU A 314 -7.50 13.46 -6.75
CA LEU A 314 -8.69 12.96 -7.44
C LEU A 314 -9.98 13.46 -6.76
N LYS A 315 -10.04 13.50 -5.42
CA LYS A 315 -11.16 14.06 -4.68
C LYS A 315 -11.30 15.57 -4.88
N ALA A 316 -10.20 16.32 -4.86
CA ALA A 316 -10.24 17.75 -5.16
C ALA A 316 -10.77 18.01 -6.59
N GLN A 317 -10.40 17.18 -7.57
CA GLN A 317 -10.93 17.27 -8.93
C GLN A 317 -12.45 17.06 -9.01
N LYS A 318 -13.07 16.30 -8.10
CA LYS A 318 -14.53 16.09 -8.09
C LYS A 318 -15.30 17.39 -7.86
N PHE A 319 -14.68 18.39 -7.23
CA PHE A 319 -15.25 19.72 -7.06
C PHE A 319 -15.15 20.60 -8.33
N GLY A 320 -14.53 20.08 -9.40
CA GLY A 320 -14.25 20.82 -10.62
C GLY A 320 -12.84 21.40 -10.64
N THR A 321 -12.51 22.07 -11.74
CA THR A 321 -11.12 22.50 -12.04
C THR A 321 -11.00 23.98 -12.37
N ARG A 322 -12.03 24.79 -12.09
CA ARG A 322 -11.99 26.25 -12.31
C ARG A 322 -11.07 26.93 -11.28
N GLN A 323 -11.22 26.52 -10.02
CA GLN A 323 -10.45 26.98 -8.87
C GLN A 323 -10.31 25.84 -7.86
N LEU A 324 -9.24 25.84 -7.06
CA LEU A 324 -9.13 24.89 -5.97
C LEU A 324 -10.17 25.25 -4.91
N VAL A 325 -10.94 24.27 -4.48
CA VAL A 325 -11.90 24.50 -3.40
C VAL A 325 -11.20 24.83 -2.09
N PRO A 326 -11.84 25.64 -1.21
CA PRO A 326 -11.34 25.85 0.13
C PRO A 326 -11.06 24.53 0.85
N LEU A 327 -9.97 24.49 1.61
CA LEU A 327 -9.53 23.27 2.30
C LEU A 327 -10.63 22.67 3.20
N TRP A 328 -11.39 23.52 3.88
CA TRP A 328 -12.49 23.09 4.77
C TRP A 328 -13.58 22.32 4.01
N LEU A 329 -13.81 22.61 2.73
CA LEU A 329 -14.86 21.95 1.94
C LEU A 329 -14.43 20.53 1.55
N LEU A 330 -13.16 20.36 1.16
CA LEU A 330 -12.59 19.04 0.93
C LEU A 330 -12.57 18.23 2.24
N GLN A 331 -12.23 18.87 3.36
CA GLN A 331 -12.23 18.26 4.69
C GLN A 331 -13.65 17.85 5.13
N ALA A 332 -14.66 18.65 4.83
CA ALA A 332 -16.07 18.32 5.09
C ALA A 332 -16.53 17.08 4.32
N LEU A 333 -16.11 16.91 3.06
CA LEU A 333 -16.38 15.68 2.31
C LEU A 333 -15.65 14.47 2.91
N MET A 334 -14.38 14.62 3.28
CA MET A 334 -13.61 13.55 3.95
C MET A 334 -14.25 13.11 5.28
N ASN A 335 -14.88 14.05 6.00
CA ASN A 335 -15.56 13.81 7.27
C ASN A 335 -16.82 12.95 7.18
N LEU A 336 -17.43 12.82 6.01
CA LEU A 336 -18.57 11.90 5.81
C LEU A 336 -18.14 10.44 5.89
N ASP A 337 -16.92 10.17 5.43
CA ASP A 337 -16.45 8.80 5.17
C ASP A 337 -15.36 8.34 6.12
N GLY A 338 -14.79 9.26 6.92
CA GLY A 338 -13.80 8.91 7.90
C GLY A 338 -13.43 10.04 8.83
N ASN A 339 -12.39 9.76 9.60
CA ASN A 339 -12.00 10.54 10.76
C ASN A 339 -10.47 10.44 10.87
N PRO A 340 -9.73 11.54 11.07
CA PRO A 340 -8.27 11.47 11.24
C PRO A 340 -7.86 10.68 12.51
N ASN A 341 -8.77 10.50 13.47
CA ASN A 341 -8.57 9.62 14.63
C ASN A 341 -8.73 8.12 14.28
N LEU A 342 -9.31 7.80 13.13
CA LEU A 342 -9.42 6.44 12.60
C LEU A 342 -9.01 6.42 11.12
N PRO A 343 -7.70 6.55 10.82
CA PRO A 343 -7.22 6.68 9.46
C PRO A 343 -7.54 5.46 8.61
N ARG A 344 -7.92 5.66 7.34
CA ARG A 344 -8.27 4.58 6.41
C ARG A 344 -7.19 4.33 5.37
N LYS A 345 -7.17 3.12 4.80
CA LYS A 345 -6.25 2.80 3.70
C LYS A 345 -6.62 3.56 2.40
N SER A 346 -7.92 3.79 2.18
CA SER A 346 -8.44 4.47 0.99
C SER A 346 -9.77 5.16 1.28
N TYR A 347 -10.04 6.22 0.53
CA TYR A 347 -11.31 6.95 0.50
C TYR A 347 -11.90 7.04 -0.91
N LEU A 348 -11.26 6.43 -1.91
CA LEU A 348 -11.92 6.18 -3.20
C LEU A 348 -12.94 5.06 -2.99
N LYS A 349 -14.21 5.44 -2.84
CA LYS A 349 -15.35 4.52 -2.84
C LYS A 349 -15.74 4.11 -4.26
N ASN A 350 -16.68 3.18 -4.33
CA ASN A 350 -17.37 2.76 -5.55
C ASN A 350 -17.77 4.00 -6.39
N PRO A 351 -17.52 4.03 -7.71
CA PRO A 351 -17.79 5.19 -8.57
C PRO A 351 -19.26 5.62 -8.62
N GLU A 352 -20.18 4.80 -8.09
CA GLU A 352 -21.61 5.08 -8.00
C GLU A 352 -22.04 5.81 -6.71
N ASP A 353 -21.13 6.18 -5.80
CA ASP A 353 -21.52 6.97 -4.61
C ASP A 353 -22.04 8.37 -5.03
N PRO A 354 -23.35 8.64 -4.91
CA PRO A 354 -23.98 9.85 -5.44
C PRO A 354 -23.57 11.12 -4.68
N ILE A 355 -22.99 11.00 -3.48
CA ILE A 355 -22.46 12.13 -2.72
C ILE A 355 -21.10 12.54 -3.30
N ASP A 356 -20.29 11.55 -3.66
CA ASP A 356 -18.86 11.77 -3.88
C ASP A 356 -18.60 12.53 -5.20
N ALA A 357 -19.47 12.45 -6.21
CA ALA A 357 -19.30 13.16 -7.49
C ALA A 357 -20.34 14.28 -7.78
N PRO A 358 -21.66 14.02 -7.88
CA PRO A 358 -22.65 15.06 -8.16
C PRO A 358 -22.67 16.23 -7.15
N MET A 359 -22.67 15.92 -5.85
CA MET A 359 -22.73 16.95 -4.80
C MET A 359 -21.41 17.73 -4.72
N ALA A 360 -20.27 17.03 -4.72
CA ALA A 360 -18.95 17.66 -4.74
C ALA A 360 -18.81 18.64 -5.91
N ALA A 361 -19.18 18.24 -7.12
CA ALA A 361 -19.12 19.09 -8.30
C ALA A 361 -19.96 20.36 -8.17
N ARG A 362 -21.18 20.24 -7.62
CA ARG A 362 -22.08 21.39 -7.45
C ARG A 362 -21.61 22.34 -6.35
N LEU A 363 -21.16 21.81 -5.21
CA LEU A 363 -20.58 22.61 -4.12
C LEU A 363 -19.31 23.33 -4.59
N GLY A 364 -18.46 22.64 -5.35
CA GLY A 364 -17.25 23.21 -5.91
C GLY A 364 -17.53 24.32 -6.92
N GLN A 365 -18.57 24.17 -7.75
CA GLN A 365 -19.01 25.24 -8.64
C GLN A 365 -19.45 26.48 -7.85
N TRP A 366 -20.32 26.34 -6.85
CA TRP A 366 -20.78 27.48 -6.05
C TRP A 366 -19.65 28.14 -5.29
N ALA A 367 -18.76 27.36 -4.66
CA ALA A 367 -17.60 27.89 -3.96
C ALA A 367 -16.67 28.65 -4.91
N ALA A 368 -16.39 28.11 -6.10
CA ALA A 368 -15.58 28.79 -7.11
C ALA A 368 -16.22 30.09 -7.60
N ASP A 369 -17.53 30.10 -7.86
CA ASP A 369 -18.24 31.30 -8.29
C ASP A 369 -18.18 32.40 -7.20
N MET A 370 -18.35 32.03 -5.91
CA MET A 370 -18.25 32.96 -4.77
C MET A 370 -16.83 33.51 -4.58
N VAL A 371 -15.80 32.67 -4.72
CA VAL A 371 -14.41 33.12 -4.60
C VAL A 371 -14.05 34.06 -5.75
N LEU A 372 -14.47 33.75 -6.98
CA LEU A 372 -14.19 34.59 -8.15
C LEU A 372 -14.93 35.93 -8.10
N SER A 373 -16.12 35.99 -7.48
CA SER A 373 -16.85 37.24 -7.29
C SER A 373 -16.40 38.04 -6.06
N GLY A 374 -15.53 37.49 -5.22
CA GLY A 374 -15.12 38.11 -3.95
C GLY A 374 -16.23 38.13 -2.88
N ASP A 375 -17.22 37.23 -2.97
CA ASP A 375 -18.33 37.16 -2.03
C ASP A 375 -17.96 36.30 -0.80
N GLU A 376 -17.14 36.86 0.07
CA GLU A 376 -16.66 36.20 1.29
C GLU A 376 -17.83 35.85 2.24
N GLN A 377 -18.89 36.65 2.26
CA GLN A 377 -20.05 36.42 3.12
C GLN A 377 -20.82 35.18 2.66
N ALA A 378 -21.07 35.02 1.35
CA ALA A 378 -21.73 33.82 0.83
C ALA A 378 -20.86 32.58 1.01
N LEU A 379 -19.53 32.70 0.86
CA LEU A 379 -18.61 31.59 1.12
C LEU A 379 -18.62 31.16 2.59
N GLN A 380 -18.68 32.11 3.52
CA GLN A 380 -18.80 31.84 4.95
C GLN A 380 -20.15 31.18 5.28
N GLN A 381 -21.26 31.64 4.69
CA GLN A 381 -22.56 30.98 4.83
C GLN A 381 -22.55 29.54 4.31
N LEU A 382 -21.86 29.29 3.18
CA LEU A 382 -21.66 27.95 2.66
C LEU A 382 -20.85 27.10 3.63
N HIS A 383 -19.76 27.63 4.18
CA HIS A 383 -18.95 26.94 5.19
C HIS A 383 -19.78 26.55 6.42
N ASP A 384 -20.61 27.47 6.92
CA ASP A 384 -21.38 27.24 8.13
C ASP A 384 -22.49 26.20 7.98
N ARG A 385 -23.05 26.07 6.76
CA ARG A 385 -24.15 25.16 6.45
C ARG A 385 -23.72 23.92 5.69
N CYS A 386 -22.45 23.78 5.34
CA CYS A 386 -21.95 22.68 4.51
C CYS A 386 -22.20 21.32 5.15
N TYR A 387 -21.95 21.18 6.44
CA TYR A 387 -22.18 19.93 7.17
C TYR A 387 -23.63 19.45 7.06
N LEU A 388 -24.59 20.35 7.29
CA LEU A 388 -26.01 20.06 7.20
C LEU A 388 -26.41 19.62 5.78
N LEU A 389 -25.88 20.29 4.76
CA LEU A 389 -26.12 19.92 3.36
C LEU A 389 -25.59 18.52 3.02
N LEU A 390 -24.37 18.22 3.45
CA LEU A 390 -23.73 16.94 3.18
C LEU A 390 -24.42 15.79 3.93
N ASN A 391 -24.84 16.01 5.18
CA ASN A 391 -25.60 15.01 5.94
C ASN A 391 -26.97 14.75 5.30
N TRP A 392 -27.68 15.81 4.89
CA TRP A 392 -28.93 15.68 4.14
C TRP A 392 -28.71 14.87 2.85
N ALA A 393 -27.65 15.18 2.09
CA ALA A 393 -27.32 14.48 0.85
C ALA A 393 -27.05 12.99 1.10
N ALA A 394 -26.34 12.66 2.18
CA ALA A 394 -26.05 11.29 2.58
C ALA A 394 -27.30 10.47 2.94
N ALA A 395 -28.27 11.10 3.62
CA ALA A 395 -29.55 10.47 3.92
C ALA A 395 -30.49 10.37 2.69
N HIS A 396 -30.21 11.11 1.61
CA HIS A 396 -31.12 11.30 0.47
C HIS A 396 -30.48 11.02 -0.90
N PRO A 397 -29.71 9.93 -1.09
CA PRO A 397 -28.89 9.71 -2.29
C PRO A 397 -29.68 9.79 -3.61
N ARG A 398 -30.94 9.33 -3.62
CA ARG A 398 -31.84 9.39 -4.79
C ARG A 398 -32.11 10.81 -5.31
N TYR A 399 -31.96 11.83 -4.48
CA TYR A 399 -32.14 13.23 -4.85
C TYR A 399 -30.82 13.93 -5.24
N VAL A 400 -29.69 13.25 -5.08
CA VAL A 400 -28.33 13.76 -5.30
C VAL A 400 -27.82 13.26 -6.65
N THR A 401 -28.57 13.52 -7.71
CA THR A 401 -28.16 13.18 -9.08
C THR A 401 -27.67 14.43 -9.81
N SER A 402 -26.78 14.24 -10.79
CA SER A 402 -26.28 15.33 -11.63
C SER A 402 -27.41 16.10 -12.33
N ARG A 403 -28.53 15.44 -12.65
CA ARG A 403 -29.71 16.08 -13.25
C ARG A 403 -30.46 16.94 -12.22
N ALA A 404 -30.74 16.39 -11.04
CA ALA A 404 -31.48 17.09 -9.99
C ALA A 404 -30.70 18.32 -9.46
N LEU A 405 -29.39 18.16 -9.22
CA LEU A 405 -28.56 19.24 -8.67
C LEU A 405 -28.32 20.41 -9.64
N ARG A 406 -28.41 20.17 -10.96
CA ARG A 406 -28.36 21.24 -11.96
C ARG A 406 -29.56 22.18 -11.91
N GLN A 407 -30.72 21.65 -11.49
CA GLN A 407 -31.98 22.41 -11.47
C GLN A 407 -32.24 23.11 -10.13
N VAL A 408 -31.43 22.84 -9.11
CA VAL A 408 -31.62 23.39 -7.77
C VAL A 408 -30.66 24.56 -7.52
N THR A 409 -31.18 25.57 -6.80
CA THR A 409 -30.37 26.65 -6.25
C THR A 409 -29.80 26.25 -4.89
N LEU A 410 -28.69 26.86 -4.49
CA LEU A 410 -28.09 26.63 -3.17
C LEU A 410 -29.09 26.94 -2.04
N THR A 411 -29.80 28.07 -2.13
CA THR A 411 -30.86 28.45 -1.18
C THR A 411 -31.99 27.42 -1.11
N GLY A 412 -32.41 26.89 -2.27
CA GLY A 412 -33.42 25.84 -2.33
C GLY A 412 -32.96 24.54 -1.65
N LEU A 413 -31.68 24.20 -1.79
CA LEU A 413 -31.06 23.04 -1.15
C LEU A 413 -30.95 23.23 0.37
N TRP A 414 -30.49 24.41 0.83
CA TRP A 414 -30.45 24.75 2.26
C TRP A 414 -31.80 24.61 2.92
N ARG A 415 -32.87 25.13 2.28
CA ARG A 415 -34.22 25.02 2.82
C ARG A 415 -34.65 23.56 2.98
N LYS A 416 -34.31 22.69 2.03
CA LYS A 416 -34.62 21.25 2.13
C LYS A 416 -33.85 20.58 3.26
N ALA A 417 -32.56 20.86 3.39
CA ALA A 417 -31.73 20.30 4.45
C ALA A 417 -32.17 20.77 5.84
N GLU A 418 -32.51 22.06 5.99
CA GLU A 418 -33.04 22.63 7.22
C GLU A 418 -34.40 22.02 7.58
N GLN A 419 -35.33 21.95 6.63
CA GLN A 419 -36.65 21.32 6.86
C GLN A 419 -36.52 19.87 7.31
N TRP A 420 -35.63 19.11 6.67
CA TRP A 420 -35.34 17.74 7.07
C TRP A 420 -34.75 17.68 8.50
N HIS A 421 -33.76 18.50 8.81
CA HIS A 421 -33.14 18.51 10.14
C HIS A 421 -34.12 18.90 11.25
N GLN A 422 -34.98 19.90 11.01
CA GLN A 422 -36.04 20.27 11.96
C GLN A 422 -37.05 19.14 12.17
N GLN A 423 -37.38 18.39 11.12
CA GLN A 423 -38.24 17.20 11.24
C GLN A 423 -37.57 16.09 12.06
N GLU A 424 -36.29 15.81 11.82
CA GLU A 424 -35.53 14.83 12.60
C GLU A 424 -35.40 15.25 14.06
N LEU A 425 -35.15 16.53 14.33
CA LEU A 425 -35.07 17.08 15.68
C LEU A 425 -36.43 17.00 16.38
N ALA A 426 -37.53 17.32 15.70
CA ALA A 426 -38.88 17.18 16.24
C ALA A 426 -39.20 15.74 16.60
N ARG A 427 -38.85 14.78 15.73
CA ARG A 427 -38.99 13.33 16.01
C ARG A 427 -38.14 12.92 17.21
N ALA A 428 -36.90 13.37 17.27
CA ALA A 428 -35.99 13.03 18.37
C ALA A 428 -36.46 13.59 19.72
N ARG A 429 -37.05 14.79 19.74
CA ARG A 429 -37.65 15.40 20.94
C ARG A 429 -38.89 14.66 21.46
N GLN A 430 -39.58 13.91 20.60
CA GLN A 430 -40.69 13.05 21.03
C GLN A 430 -40.21 11.77 21.72
N LEU A 431 -38.95 11.37 21.53
CA LEU A 431 -38.36 10.23 22.21
C LEU A 431 -38.03 10.60 23.66
N LYS A 432 -38.34 9.70 24.60
CA LYS A 432 -38.02 9.91 26.01
C LYS A 432 -36.48 9.96 26.20
N PRO A 433 -35.96 10.92 27.00
CA PRO A 433 -34.58 10.90 27.45
C PRO A 433 -34.24 9.57 28.14
N TRP A 434 -33.01 9.12 27.98
CA TRP A 434 -32.50 7.92 28.64
C TRP A 434 -32.25 8.21 30.12
N ARG A 435 -32.09 7.17 30.93
CA ARG A 435 -31.60 7.31 32.31
C ARG A 435 -30.07 7.28 32.30
N ALA A 436 -29.44 8.15 33.07
CA ALA A 436 -27.98 8.17 33.18
C ALA A 436 -27.50 6.85 33.80
N PRO A 437 -26.63 6.08 33.13
CA PRO A 437 -26.07 4.86 33.74
C PRO A 437 -24.92 5.14 34.72
N PHE A 438 -24.70 6.40 35.09
CA PHE A 438 -23.60 6.86 35.92
C PHE A 438 -23.99 8.13 36.68
N GLU A 439 -23.28 8.39 37.77
CA GLU A 439 -23.18 9.72 38.37
C GLU A 439 -21.95 10.40 37.80
N LEU A 440 -22.21 11.51 37.13
CA LEU A 440 -21.17 12.42 36.72
C LEU A 440 -20.86 13.30 37.94
N THR A 441 -19.95 12.84 38.81
CA THR A 441 -19.44 13.69 39.89
C THR A 441 -18.76 14.88 39.22
N ALA A 442 -19.17 16.11 39.55
CA ALA A 442 -18.59 17.30 38.96
C ALA A 442 -17.09 17.35 39.28
N LEU A 443 -16.25 17.03 38.28
CA LEU A 443 -14.82 17.23 38.42
C LEU A 443 -14.60 18.74 38.44
N GLN A 444 -14.10 19.25 39.57
CA GLN A 444 -13.84 20.67 39.74
C GLN A 444 -12.73 21.07 38.76
N HIS A 445 -13.11 21.82 37.74
CA HIS A 445 -12.22 22.42 36.76
C HIS A 445 -12.70 23.84 36.49
N ASP A 446 -11.79 24.80 36.48
CA ASP A 446 -12.14 26.22 36.49
C ASP A 446 -12.88 26.64 35.22
N GLU A 447 -12.41 26.17 34.06
CA GLU A 447 -12.94 26.61 32.75
C GLU A 447 -13.87 25.62 32.04
N LEU A 448 -13.84 24.33 32.40
CA LEU A 448 -14.40 23.25 31.60
C LEU A 448 -15.43 22.45 32.37
N GLU A 449 -16.44 21.97 31.64
CA GLU A 449 -17.45 21.06 32.15
C GLU A 449 -17.70 19.91 31.17
N LEU A 450 -18.29 18.85 31.71
CA LEU A 450 -18.70 17.67 30.95
C LEU A 450 -20.21 17.51 31.06
N VAL A 451 -20.87 17.54 29.90
CA VAL A 451 -22.32 17.45 29.78
C VAL A 451 -22.69 16.11 29.15
N TRP A 452 -23.55 15.35 29.80
CA TRP A 452 -24.05 14.10 29.25
C TRP A 452 -25.10 14.35 28.16
N LEU A 453 -24.96 13.67 27.01
CA LEU A 453 -25.92 13.70 25.93
C LEU A 453 -26.95 12.57 26.14
N GLY A 454 -27.97 12.88 26.94
CA GLY A 454 -28.93 11.91 27.48
C GLY A 454 -30.15 11.63 26.60
N SER A 455 -30.24 12.24 25.41
CA SER A 455 -31.34 12.02 24.49
C SER A 455 -30.88 12.02 23.03
N ALA A 456 -31.74 11.51 22.14
CA ALA A 456 -31.51 11.60 20.70
C ALA A 456 -31.40 13.05 20.22
N ALA A 457 -32.19 13.97 20.81
CA ALA A 457 -32.14 15.38 20.49
C ALA A 457 -30.80 16.02 20.89
N ASP A 458 -30.28 15.71 22.08
CA ASP A 458 -28.97 16.24 22.53
C ASP A 458 -27.83 15.79 21.60
N ILE A 459 -27.86 14.53 21.14
CA ILE A 459 -26.85 14.01 20.21
C ILE A 459 -26.96 14.68 18.84
N LEU A 460 -28.18 14.87 18.31
CA LEU A 460 -28.38 15.54 17.02
C LEU A 460 -27.93 17.01 17.09
N ASP A 461 -28.26 17.71 18.18
CA ASP A 461 -27.81 19.07 18.42
C ASP A 461 -26.29 19.14 18.52
N GLU A 462 -25.66 18.21 19.24
CA GLU A 462 -24.19 18.10 19.34
C GLU A 462 -23.56 17.85 17.96
N ALA A 463 -24.07 16.87 17.21
CA ALA A 463 -23.59 16.51 15.89
C ALA A 463 -23.60 17.70 14.92
N CYS A 464 -24.68 18.50 14.95
CA CYS A 464 -24.83 19.69 14.13
C CYS A 464 -23.82 20.78 14.50
N ALA A 465 -23.73 21.19 15.78
CA ALA A 465 -22.82 22.27 16.16
C ALA A 465 -21.34 21.87 16.08
N MET A 466 -21.02 20.61 16.35
CA MET A 466 -19.66 20.10 16.25
C MET A 466 -19.29 19.65 14.83
N ARG A 467 -20.23 19.65 13.88
CA ARG A 467 -20.03 19.29 12.47
C ARG A 467 -19.40 17.90 12.27
N HIS A 468 -19.89 16.91 13.04
CA HIS A 468 -19.40 15.53 12.99
C HIS A 468 -20.52 14.49 13.19
N CYS A 469 -20.27 13.25 12.78
CA CYS A 469 -21.27 12.16 12.72
C CYS A 469 -21.64 11.51 14.08
N ALA A 470 -21.86 12.31 15.14
CA ALA A 470 -22.24 11.78 16.44
C ALA A 470 -23.67 11.19 16.45
N ASP A 471 -24.52 11.65 15.54
CA ASP A 471 -25.87 11.12 15.26
C ASP A 471 -25.87 9.63 14.94
N SER A 472 -24.81 9.09 14.32
CA SER A 472 -24.66 7.65 14.07
C SER A 472 -24.64 6.77 15.34
N TYR A 473 -24.50 7.37 16.53
CA TYR A 473 -24.46 6.65 17.81
C TYR A 473 -25.80 6.66 18.56
N VAL A 474 -26.84 7.35 18.07
CA VAL A 474 -28.14 7.48 18.75
C VAL A 474 -28.71 6.11 19.14
N GLU A 475 -28.72 5.12 18.23
CA GLU A 475 -29.22 3.78 18.54
C GLU A 475 -28.41 3.05 19.61
N ARG A 476 -27.09 3.22 19.60
CA ARG A 476 -26.21 2.55 20.57
C ARG A 476 -26.38 3.13 21.97
N CYS A 477 -26.56 4.45 22.06
CA CYS A 477 -26.88 5.15 23.29
C CYS A 477 -28.28 4.77 23.81
N ALA A 478 -29.27 4.69 22.91
CA ALA A 478 -30.62 4.25 23.28
C ALA A 478 -30.68 2.83 23.84
N ARG A 479 -29.82 1.93 23.35
CA ARG A 479 -29.66 0.56 23.87
C ARG A 479 -28.80 0.48 25.15
N GLY A 480 -28.27 1.60 25.65
CA GLY A 480 -27.36 1.65 26.80
C GLY A 480 -25.97 1.04 26.55
N SER A 481 -25.65 0.68 25.31
CA SER A 481 -24.37 0.04 24.93
C SER A 481 -23.23 1.04 24.73
N TYR A 482 -23.54 2.33 24.73
CA TYR A 482 -22.60 3.41 24.47
C TYR A 482 -23.06 4.67 25.20
N VAL A 483 -22.12 5.54 25.56
CA VAL A 483 -22.40 6.83 26.18
C VAL A 483 -21.68 7.91 25.40
N LEU A 484 -22.36 9.03 25.17
CA LEU A 484 -21.76 10.23 24.61
C LEU A 484 -21.80 11.38 25.62
N LEU A 485 -20.71 12.13 25.67
CA LEU A 485 -20.53 13.31 26.53
C LEU A 485 -19.97 14.45 25.68
N SER A 486 -20.33 15.69 26.03
CA SER A 486 -19.81 16.91 25.42
C SER A 486 -18.94 17.65 26.42
N VAL A 487 -17.71 17.97 26.03
CA VAL A 487 -16.81 18.85 26.78
C VAL A 487 -17.10 20.28 26.36
N ARG A 488 -17.45 21.14 27.32
CA ARG A 488 -17.84 22.53 27.06
C ARG A 488 -17.05 23.50 27.91
N ARG A 489 -16.89 24.73 27.43
CA ARG A 489 -16.47 25.84 28.29
C ARG A 489 -17.63 26.29 29.17
N LYS A 490 -17.38 26.47 30.47
CA LYS A 490 -18.39 26.92 31.44
C LYS A 490 -18.90 28.33 31.19
N ASP A 491 -18.01 29.23 30.75
CA ASP A 491 -18.31 30.66 30.56
C ASP A 491 -19.26 30.95 29.38
N THR A 492 -19.13 30.16 28.32
CA THR A 492 -19.74 30.42 27.01
C THR A 492 -20.66 29.29 26.55
N GLY A 493 -20.61 28.13 27.21
CA GLY A 493 -21.24 26.89 26.75
C GLY A 493 -20.62 26.34 25.45
N LYS A 494 -19.50 26.90 24.99
CA LYS A 494 -18.87 26.52 23.71
C LYS A 494 -18.42 25.05 23.77
N ARG A 495 -18.92 24.25 22.84
CA ARG A 495 -18.56 22.83 22.68
C ARG A 495 -17.14 22.71 22.13
N LEU A 496 -16.31 21.88 22.76
CA LEU A 496 -14.89 21.72 22.45
C LEU A 496 -14.56 20.32 21.95
N ALA A 497 -15.20 19.29 22.51
CA ALA A 497 -15.00 17.91 22.12
C ALA A 497 -16.22 17.05 22.46
N THR A 498 -16.43 15.99 21.68
CA THR A 498 -17.39 14.92 21.97
C THR A 498 -16.63 13.67 22.38
N VAL A 499 -16.99 13.10 23.52
CA VAL A 499 -16.36 11.93 24.14
C VAL A 499 -17.29 10.73 23.99
N GLY A 500 -16.79 9.63 23.45
CA GLY A 500 -17.52 8.38 23.35
C GLY A 500 -16.96 7.32 24.30
N LEU A 501 -17.85 6.73 25.10
CA LEU A 501 -17.52 5.68 26.06
C LEU A 501 -18.22 4.38 25.67
N GLN A 502 -17.53 3.27 25.88
CA GLN A 502 -18.08 1.92 25.69
C GLN A 502 -17.97 1.11 26.97
N TRP A 503 -18.86 0.12 27.10
CA TRP A 503 -18.76 -0.87 28.17
C TRP A 503 -17.65 -1.89 27.85
N ALA A 504 -16.67 -2.00 28.74
CA ALA A 504 -15.63 -3.01 28.70
C ALA A 504 -15.25 -3.40 30.14
N ASP A 505 -15.15 -4.70 30.40
CA ASP A 505 -14.77 -5.27 31.71
C ASP A 505 -15.61 -4.74 32.89
N GLY A 506 -16.93 -4.61 32.66
CA GLY A 506 -17.86 -4.13 33.68
C GLY A 506 -17.74 -2.64 34.04
N ARG A 507 -16.96 -1.86 33.28
CA ARG A 507 -16.78 -0.41 33.46
C ARG A 507 -16.99 0.34 32.15
N LEU A 508 -17.29 1.63 32.25
CA LEU A 508 -17.23 2.55 31.11
C LEU A 508 -15.77 2.89 30.85
N GLN A 509 -15.31 2.59 29.64
CA GLN A 509 -13.97 2.95 29.18
C GLN A 509 -14.06 3.97 28.04
N LEU A 510 -13.11 4.90 28.02
CA LEU A 510 -12.95 5.84 26.93
C LEU A 510 -12.68 5.07 25.62
N HIS A 511 -13.60 5.17 24.67
CA HIS A 511 -13.47 4.54 23.36
C HIS A 511 -12.85 5.52 22.35
N GLN A 512 -13.37 6.74 22.29
CA GLN A 512 -12.88 7.75 21.35
C GLN A 512 -13.18 9.18 21.82
N MET A 513 -12.49 10.14 21.23
CA MET A 513 -12.71 11.56 21.45
C MET A 513 -12.50 12.34 20.15
N THR A 514 -13.42 13.25 19.84
CA THR A 514 -13.38 14.01 18.58
C THR A 514 -13.66 15.48 18.84
N GLY A 515 -12.84 16.36 18.26
CA GLY A 515 -13.06 17.80 18.28
C GLY A 515 -14.04 18.25 17.19
N PHE A 516 -14.18 19.57 17.06
CA PHE A 516 -14.98 20.19 16.01
C PHE A 516 -14.54 19.69 14.61
N ALA A 517 -15.50 19.32 13.78
CA ALA A 517 -15.31 18.78 12.43
C ALA A 517 -14.33 17.59 12.38
N ASN A 518 -14.44 16.66 13.33
CA ASN A 518 -13.56 15.50 13.52
C ASN A 518 -12.08 15.85 13.76
N ALA A 519 -11.76 17.10 14.13
CA ALA A 519 -10.39 17.48 14.44
C ALA A 519 -9.83 16.68 15.63
N LEU A 520 -8.50 16.61 15.70
CA LEU A 520 -7.81 16.11 16.89
C LEU A 520 -8.14 17.02 18.08
N VAL A 521 -8.39 16.41 19.23
CA VAL A 521 -8.68 17.15 20.45
C VAL A 521 -7.37 17.68 21.05
N PRO A 522 -7.28 18.97 21.43
CA PRO A 522 -6.09 19.51 22.06
C PRO A 522 -5.73 18.75 23.36
N PRO A 523 -4.43 18.53 23.66
CA PRO A 523 -4.01 17.73 24.81
C PRO A 523 -4.63 18.12 26.16
N PRO A 524 -4.80 19.43 26.51
CA PRO A 524 -5.43 19.81 27.77
C PRO A 524 -6.90 19.35 27.88
N ILE A 525 -7.64 19.44 26.79
CA ILE A 525 -9.06 19.03 26.72
C ILE A 525 -9.16 17.50 26.82
N ALA A 526 -8.25 16.79 26.15
CA ALA A 526 -8.18 15.34 26.22
C ALA A 526 -7.84 14.83 27.63
N ALA A 527 -6.87 15.48 28.30
CA ALA A 527 -6.48 15.15 29.67
C ALA A 527 -7.64 15.37 30.66
N PHE A 528 -8.33 16.51 30.57
CA PHE A 528 -9.52 16.79 31.38
C PHE A 528 -10.60 15.71 31.20
N ALA A 529 -10.94 15.38 29.95
CA ALA A 529 -11.96 14.37 29.68
C ALA A 529 -11.54 12.97 30.17
N GLN A 530 -10.27 12.59 30.04
CA GLN A 530 -9.75 11.33 30.58
C GLN A 530 -9.86 11.27 32.10
N GLN A 531 -9.49 12.34 32.80
CA GLN A 531 -9.61 12.43 34.26
C GLN A 531 -11.06 12.35 34.71
N ALA A 532 -11.95 13.09 34.05
CA ALA A 532 -13.37 13.08 34.38
C ALA A 532 -14.01 11.71 34.16
N VAL A 533 -13.71 11.04 33.03
CA VAL A 533 -14.17 9.67 32.78
C VAL A 533 -13.64 8.69 33.82
N ALA A 534 -12.37 8.82 34.22
CA ALA A 534 -11.77 7.98 35.27
C ALA A 534 -12.44 8.17 36.65
N SER A 535 -12.99 9.35 36.93
CA SER A 535 -13.71 9.65 38.18
C SER A 535 -15.19 9.26 38.18
N MET A 536 -15.76 8.82 37.05
CA MET A 536 -17.19 8.52 36.96
C MET A 536 -17.56 7.34 37.85
N LYS A 537 -18.58 7.55 38.70
CA LYS A 537 -19.18 6.47 39.47
C LYS A 537 -20.34 5.89 38.69
N ILE A 538 -20.31 4.58 38.47
CA ILE A 538 -21.39 3.90 37.76
C ILE A 538 -22.51 3.65 38.77
N ASN A 539 -23.63 4.35 38.61
CA ASN A 539 -24.88 3.96 39.25
C ASN A 539 -25.32 2.69 38.56
N GLN A 540 -25.16 1.53 39.19
CA GLN A 540 -25.63 0.27 38.60
C GLN A 540 -27.09 0.45 38.14
N PRO A 541 -27.37 0.45 36.83
CA PRO A 541 -28.69 0.05 36.39
C PRO A 541 -28.62 -1.48 36.30
N GLU A 542 -29.69 -2.20 36.68
CA GLU A 542 -29.89 -3.51 36.08
C GLU A 542 -29.77 -3.30 34.57
N PRO A 543 -28.80 -3.90 33.89
CA PRO A 543 -28.86 -3.89 32.45
C PRO A 543 -30.09 -4.73 32.14
N ILE A 544 -31.14 -4.09 31.60
CA ILE A 544 -32.06 -4.78 30.70
C ILE A 544 -31.22 -5.11 29.46
N MET A 545 -30.25 -6.03 29.63
CA MET A 545 -29.92 -6.96 28.59
C MET A 545 -31.26 -7.61 28.30
N HIS A 546 -31.90 -7.24 27.19
CA HIS A 546 -32.69 -8.23 26.52
C HIS A 546 -31.75 -9.41 26.31
N LYS A 547 -31.88 -10.40 27.20
CA LYS A 547 -31.27 -11.71 27.08
C LYS A 547 -31.84 -12.26 25.79
N SER A 548 -31.15 -12.00 24.68
CA SER A 548 -31.13 -12.96 23.59
C SER A 548 -30.30 -14.15 24.09
N SER A 549 -30.82 -14.87 25.10
CA SER A 549 -30.32 -16.16 25.54
C SER A 549 -30.87 -17.27 24.67
N LYS A 550 -31.10 -17.00 23.37
CA LYS A 550 -31.18 -18.10 22.42
C LYS A 550 -29.75 -18.48 22.11
N SER A 551 -29.35 -19.68 22.53
CA SER A 551 -28.20 -20.38 21.99
C SER A 551 -28.24 -20.23 20.48
N ARG A 552 -27.29 -19.48 19.92
CA ARG A 552 -27.16 -19.37 18.48
C ARG A 552 -26.26 -20.51 18.04
N THR A 553 -26.83 -21.44 17.29
CA THR A 553 -26.06 -22.44 16.56
C THR A 553 -25.39 -21.75 15.39
N TYR A 554 -24.08 -21.93 15.29
CA TYR A 554 -23.28 -21.43 14.17
C TYR A 554 -22.68 -22.61 13.44
N VAL A 555 -22.42 -22.42 12.15
CA VAL A 555 -21.63 -23.33 11.35
C VAL A 555 -20.22 -22.76 11.32
N HIS A 556 -19.25 -23.53 11.80
CA HIS A 556 -17.83 -23.24 11.64
C HIS A 556 -17.36 -23.90 10.36
N LEU A 557 -16.74 -23.09 9.50
CA LEU A 557 -16.13 -23.55 8.27
C LEU A 557 -14.63 -23.43 8.44
N THR A 558 -13.93 -24.55 8.38
CA THR A 558 -12.47 -24.61 8.50
C THR A 558 -11.89 -25.15 7.21
N ALA A 559 -11.04 -24.37 6.56
CA ALA A 559 -10.29 -24.79 5.39
C ALA A 559 -8.84 -25.02 5.77
N VAL A 560 -8.27 -26.07 5.21
CA VAL A 560 -6.86 -26.44 5.37
C VAL A 560 -6.21 -26.49 3.99
N TRP A 561 -5.02 -25.91 3.85
CA TRP A 561 -4.23 -25.88 2.61
C TRP A 561 -2.72 -25.91 2.91
N GLY A 562 -1.87 -25.97 1.87
CA GLY A 562 -0.41 -25.94 2.03
C GLY A 562 0.16 -27.13 2.81
N ASN A 563 0.07 -28.38 2.32
CA ASN A 563 0.60 -29.55 3.05
C ASN A 563 0.09 -29.69 4.51
N ASP A 564 -1.12 -29.24 4.79
CA ASP A 564 -1.79 -29.30 6.10
C ASP A 564 -1.18 -28.41 7.20
N ASP A 565 -0.34 -27.43 6.83
CA ASP A 565 0.27 -26.48 7.76
C ASP A 565 -0.46 -25.11 7.82
N ALA A 566 -1.43 -24.88 6.92
CA ALA A 566 -2.23 -23.68 6.86
C ALA A 566 -3.69 -23.97 7.20
N GLU A 567 -4.24 -23.28 8.21
CA GLU A 567 -5.67 -23.36 8.53
C GLU A 567 -6.31 -21.98 8.71
N SER A 568 -7.58 -21.86 8.35
CA SER A 568 -8.42 -20.72 8.71
C SER A 568 -9.83 -21.16 9.03
N THR A 569 -10.46 -20.49 10.00
CA THR A 569 -11.84 -20.78 10.40
C THR A 569 -12.69 -19.51 10.38
N ILE A 570 -13.84 -19.58 9.70
CA ILE A 570 -14.89 -18.56 9.79
C ILE A 570 -16.12 -19.12 10.51
N LYS A 571 -16.87 -18.19 11.12
CA LYS A 571 -18.11 -18.49 11.85
C LYS A 571 -19.29 -17.86 11.13
N VAL A 572 -20.17 -18.70 10.60
CA VAL A 572 -21.39 -18.25 9.90
C VAL A 572 -22.65 -18.71 10.65
N SER A 573 -23.70 -17.90 10.64
CA SER A 573 -24.99 -18.31 11.21
C SER A 573 -25.65 -19.38 10.34
N ARG A 574 -26.46 -20.28 10.91
CA ARG A 574 -27.18 -21.33 10.15
C ARG A 574 -27.99 -20.78 8.96
N ARG A 575 -28.69 -19.67 9.16
CA ARG A 575 -29.42 -18.97 8.08
C ARG A 575 -28.49 -18.52 6.96
N ARG A 576 -27.34 -17.93 7.31
CA ARG A 576 -26.36 -17.47 6.33
C ARG A 576 -25.70 -18.64 5.60
N TRP A 577 -25.46 -19.76 6.29
CA TRP A 577 -24.96 -20.97 5.67
C TRP A 577 -25.93 -21.53 4.64
N GLN A 578 -27.22 -21.60 4.96
CA GLN A 578 -28.25 -22.00 3.99
C GLN A 578 -28.25 -21.08 2.77
N GLN A 579 -28.18 -19.76 2.97
CA GLN A 579 -28.10 -18.81 1.85
C GLN A 579 -26.88 -19.04 0.95
N ILE A 580 -25.72 -19.38 1.53
CA ILE A 580 -24.51 -19.73 0.77
C ILE A 580 -24.74 -21.02 -0.03
N GLN A 581 -25.37 -22.03 0.57
CA GLN A 581 -25.71 -23.29 -0.11
C GLN A 581 -26.73 -23.09 -1.23
N ASP A 582 -27.61 -22.10 -1.09
CA ASP A 582 -28.60 -21.69 -2.09
C ASP A 582 -27.97 -20.80 -3.20
N GLY A 583 -26.67 -20.51 -3.12
CA GLY A 583 -25.90 -19.76 -4.12
C GLY A 583 -25.81 -18.25 -3.88
N GLU A 584 -26.26 -17.72 -2.74
CA GLU A 584 -26.07 -16.29 -2.42
C GLU A 584 -24.58 -15.98 -2.16
N PRO A 585 -24.06 -14.88 -2.72
CA PRO A 585 -22.68 -14.49 -2.48
C PRO A 585 -22.45 -14.05 -1.04
N TYR A 586 -21.30 -14.43 -0.48
CA TYR A 586 -20.91 -14.08 0.89
C TYR A 586 -19.41 -13.86 1.01
N CYS A 587 -19.01 -12.86 1.78
CA CYS A 587 -17.61 -12.60 2.05
C CYS A 587 -17.37 -12.41 3.56
N ALA A 588 -16.29 -13.01 4.07
CA ALA A 588 -15.87 -12.88 5.46
C ALA A 588 -14.35 -12.79 5.54
N THR A 589 -13.81 -12.17 6.59
CA THR A 589 -12.37 -12.20 6.85
C THR A 589 -12.08 -12.92 8.15
N ALA A 590 -11.08 -13.79 8.13
CA ALA A 590 -10.53 -14.49 9.29
C ALA A 590 -9.01 -14.31 9.34
N TRP A 591 -8.40 -14.91 10.35
CA TRP A 591 -6.95 -15.09 10.40
C TRP A 591 -6.63 -16.52 9.98
N SER A 592 -5.53 -16.69 9.26
CA SER A 592 -4.85 -17.97 9.09
C SER A 592 -3.51 -17.96 9.80
N TRP A 593 -3.04 -19.15 10.14
CA TRP A 593 -1.66 -19.39 10.53
C TRP A 593 -1.01 -20.20 9.43
N TYR A 594 0.13 -19.73 8.92
CA TYR A 594 0.94 -20.41 7.91
C TYR A 594 2.41 -20.25 8.30
N GLU A 595 3.15 -21.35 8.43
CA GLU A 595 4.57 -21.36 8.86
C GLU A 595 4.85 -20.51 10.13
N GLY A 596 3.92 -20.52 11.09
CA GLY A 596 4.03 -19.74 12.33
C GLY A 596 3.77 -18.23 12.18
N THR A 597 3.45 -17.76 10.98
CA THR A 597 3.06 -16.37 10.70
C THR A 597 1.54 -16.24 10.62
N ARG A 598 1.00 -15.21 11.26
CA ARG A 598 -0.44 -14.93 11.28
C ARG A 598 -0.79 -13.95 10.17
N THR A 599 -1.58 -14.40 9.19
CA THR A 599 -1.95 -13.61 8.01
C THR A 599 -3.46 -13.43 7.93
N ARG A 600 -3.93 -12.28 7.45
CA ARG A 600 -5.37 -12.06 7.26
C ARG A 600 -5.81 -12.76 5.99
N THR A 601 -6.92 -13.47 6.10
CA THR A 601 -7.48 -14.29 5.02
C THR A 601 -8.91 -13.85 4.72
N THR A 602 -9.23 -13.67 3.46
CA THR A 602 -10.57 -13.34 2.97
C THR A 602 -11.20 -14.59 2.35
N TRP A 603 -12.38 -14.94 2.84
CA TRP A 603 -13.23 -16.01 2.34
C TRP A 603 -14.32 -15.39 1.48
N SER A 604 -14.48 -15.87 0.26
CA SER A 604 -15.49 -15.41 -0.69
C SER A 604 -16.23 -16.62 -1.27
N PHE A 605 -17.56 -16.61 -1.13
CA PHE A 605 -18.48 -17.57 -1.74
C PHE A 605 -19.22 -16.84 -2.85
N GLY A 606 -19.23 -17.37 -4.07
CA GLY A 606 -19.90 -16.77 -5.22
C GLY A 606 -19.82 -17.70 -6.43
N ASP A 607 -20.83 -17.67 -7.30
CA ASP A 607 -20.92 -18.50 -8.52
C ASP A 607 -20.77 -20.02 -8.28
N GLY A 608 -21.14 -20.49 -7.09
CA GLY A 608 -20.99 -21.89 -6.67
C GLY A 608 -19.56 -22.27 -6.23
N GLU A 609 -18.64 -21.31 -6.21
CA GLU A 609 -17.23 -21.50 -5.83
C GLU A 609 -16.92 -20.86 -4.47
N LEU A 610 -15.89 -21.40 -3.81
CA LEU A 610 -15.29 -20.85 -2.60
C LEU A 610 -13.85 -20.45 -2.92
N THR A 611 -13.55 -19.17 -2.76
CA THR A 611 -12.23 -18.58 -2.91
C THR A 611 -11.70 -18.11 -1.57
N ILE A 612 -10.45 -18.46 -1.25
CA ILE A 612 -9.75 -18.01 -0.04
C ILE A 612 -8.48 -17.28 -0.48
N SER A 613 -8.33 -16.00 -0.12
CA SER A 613 -7.17 -15.17 -0.47
C SER A 613 -6.46 -14.63 0.77
N GLN A 614 -5.13 -14.47 0.69
CA GLN A 614 -4.30 -13.90 1.75
C GLN A 614 -3.87 -12.46 1.40
N ASP A 615 -3.79 -11.58 2.41
CA ASP A 615 -3.42 -10.15 2.26
C ASP A 615 -1.93 -9.91 1.92
N ASP A 616 -1.14 -10.96 1.64
CA ASP A 616 0.29 -10.90 1.33
C ASP A 616 0.60 -10.63 -0.15
N GLY A 617 -0.43 -10.43 -0.97
CA GLY A 617 -0.31 -10.12 -2.39
C GLY A 617 -0.23 -11.35 -3.29
N PHE A 618 -0.35 -12.56 -2.74
CA PHE A 618 -0.65 -13.76 -3.51
C PHE A 618 -2.17 -13.98 -3.55
N GLU A 619 -2.81 -13.52 -4.63
CA GLU A 619 -4.13 -14.03 -5.01
C GLU A 619 -3.96 -15.47 -5.54
N CYS A 620 -3.78 -16.43 -4.64
CA CYS A 620 -3.88 -17.83 -5.00
C CYS A 620 -5.37 -18.19 -5.07
N TYR A 621 -5.81 -18.72 -6.22
CA TYR A 621 -6.93 -19.65 -6.26
C TYR A 621 -6.49 -20.91 -5.52
N LEU A 622 -6.58 -20.89 -4.19
CA LEU A 622 -6.20 -22.04 -3.39
C LEU A 622 -7.21 -23.15 -3.66
N THR A 623 -6.76 -24.25 -4.29
CA THR A 623 -7.57 -25.46 -4.39
C THR A 623 -7.75 -25.99 -2.97
N ILE A 624 -8.92 -25.78 -2.40
CA ILE A 624 -9.25 -26.26 -1.06
C ILE A 624 -9.18 -27.77 -1.10
N ARG A 625 -8.17 -28.34 -0.43
CA ARG A 625 -8.01 -29.79 -0.29
C ARG A 625 -9.18 -30.38 0.49
N GLN A 626 -9.59 -29.69 1.56
CA GLN A 626 -10.65 -30.16 2.44
C GLN A 626 -11.32 -28.98 3.17
N LEU A 627 -12.66 -28.97 3.15
CA LEU A 627 -13.49 -28.04 3.92
C LEU A 627 -14.21 -28.82 5.01
N TYR A 628 -13.95 -28.48 6.27
CA TYR A 628 -14.64 -29.04 7.42
C TYR A 628 -15.82 -28.14 7.81
N VAL A 629 -17.00 -28.75 7.94
CA VAL A 629 -18.24 -28.05 8.30
C VAL A 629 -18.74 -28.61 9.63
N ASN A 630 -18.64 -27.81 10.69
CA ASN A 630 -19.06 -28.22 12.03
C ASN A 630 -20.17 -27.31 12.54
N GLU A 631 -21.33 -27.87 12.91
CA GLU A 631 -22.33 -27.14 13.68
C GLU A 631 -21.88 -27.03 15.14
N VAL A 632 -21.59 -25.82 15.58
CA VAL A 632 -21.17 -25.53 16.95
C VAL A 632 -22.23 -24.70 17.64
N THR A 633 -22.89 -25.30 18.64
CA THR A 633 -23.75 -24.59 19.56
C THR A 633 -22.88 -23.96 20.64
N SER A 634 -22.61 -22.65 20.53
CA SER A 634 -21.86 -21.96 21.58
C SER A 634 -22.70 -21.93 22.86
N ALA A 635 -22.21 -22.63 23.90
CA ALA A 635 -22.74 -22.51 25.25
C ALA A 635 -22.66 -21.04 25.71
N ALA A 636 -23.62 -20.61 26.53
CA ALA A 636 -23.60 -19.28 27.12
C ALA A 636 -22.27 -19.10 27.87
N ARG A 637 -21.42 -18.17 27.43
CA ARG A 637 -20.13 -17.92 28.09
C ARG A 637 -20.42 -17.60 29.57
N PRO A 638 -19.83 -18.34 30.53
CA PRO A 638 -19.81 -17.89 31.91
C PRO A 638 -18.96 -16.61 31.96
N LYS A 639 -19.44 -15.63 32.72
CA LYS A 639 -18.79 -14.34 32.90
C LYS A 639 -17.36 -14.55 33.43
N LYS A 640 -16.36 -14.00 32.75
CA LYS A 640 -15.04 -13.70 33.33
C LYS A 640 -15.01 -12.23 33.69
#